data_AF-A0A7C8APQ3-F1
#
_entry.id   AF-A0A7C8APQ3-F1
#
_cell.length_a   1.000
_cell.length_b   1.000
_cell.length_c   1.000
_cell.angle_alpha   90.00
_cell.angle_beta   90.00
_cell.angle_gamma   90.00
#
_symmetry.space_group_name_H-M   'P 1'
#
loop_
_entity.id
_entity.type
_entity.pdbx_description
1 polymer ?
#
loop_
_entity_poly.entity_id
_entity_poly.type
_entity_poly.pdbx_seq_one_letter_code
_entity_poly.pdbx_strand_id
1 'polypeptide(L)'
;MNFIRRKRKGRYGAGVALLALIGSFCSALPGLAWADTDAAPAAQGSSSDTGESRKGTTQLPEIVVEERSDSMLGIAESSTQGTIGAQQLEERPVSRPGEVLEAMPGVIVTQHSGDGKANQYFLRGFNLDHGTDLATFVNGVPVNLPSNAHGEGYTDLNFLIPELIQKIDYQKGPYFANVGDFGSAGSENIQYFQTLPAGIAKLEIGSWNYERALFADSTKLGQGNLLAAMEVVHTDGPWVVPEGYLKFNGLLTYSQGDASQGFSVSALAYHGTWGATNQIPELAVAEGLISRFGSMNPTDGGFTDRYTLEGEYHQADEHSATKVVAYAYYYNMGLWNDFTYFLVNPVNGDQFEQRDTRWVQGVRASRTYFTQWCSMPVENTFGLDVRNDVIHDGLFNTQDRIVLSTVRTDNIVETDVAPYFENKIQWLPKFRTVFGLRYDFINFDNNNTFTYATNGPNPADSGDRFAYTPEPKLSLIFGPWAKTEFYLNGGMGFHTDDARGVNTTQDPTTGLPVQRALPIAQTVGGEFGVRTLAVPNLQSTLTFWVLRLQSELIFDGDTGTTVPSPDPDLRKGVEWANYYTPTKWLTIDADFAASSAHFLGNPVGGDYVPEAAGVVISSGITIHDVKGWSTSLRLRYFGPRYLTQDGTERSPSTALLYYNLSYKFNKTWSIEGDIFNLLNAKASDIDYYYQYRLTPTGPAVSGDVFHPVEPFTVRVALTMRF
;
A
#
# COMPACT_ATOMS: atom_id res chain seq x y z
N MET A 1 -42.42 -0.73 38.90
CA MET A 1 -42.60 -2.13 39.31
C MET A 1 -42.13 -3.02 38.16
N ASN A 2 -41.25 -3.97 38.46
CA ASN A 2 -40.74 -5.08 37.64
C ASN A 2 -39.78 -4.79 36.46
N PHE A 3 -38.50 -4.65 36.84
CA PHE A 3 -37.32 -5.00 36.06
C PHE A 3 -37.13 -6.54 36.01
N ILE A 4 -36.78 -7.12 34.85
CA ILE A 4 -36.05 -8.39 34.79
C ILE A 4 -34.86 -8.27 33.82
N ARG A 5 -33.69 -8.56 34.39
CA ARG A 5 -32.34 -8.59 33.83
C ARG A 5 -32.14 -9.72 32.81
N ARG A 6 -31.37 -9.47 31.76
CA ARG A 6 -30.41 -10.44 31.20
C ARG A 6 -29.03 -9.80 31.13
N LYS A 7 -28.14 -10.17 32.06
CA LYS A 7 -26.71 -9.87 32.00
C LYS A 7 -26.03 -10.91 31.08
N ARG A 8 -25.44 -10.48 29.97
CA ARG A 8 -24.32 -11.20 29.34
C ARG A 8 -23.04 -10.77 30.06
N LYS A 9 -22.29 -11.73 30.62
CA LYS A 9 -20.94 -11.52 31.15
C LYS A 9 -19.96 -11.57 29.97
N GLY A 10 -19.45 -10.42 29.55
CA GLY A 10 -18.21 -10.35 28.77
C GLY A 10 -17.03 -10.38 29.74
N ARG A 11 -16.13 -11.35 29.57
CA ARG A 11 -14.84 -11.40 30.26
C ARG A 11 -13.87 -10.48 29.50
N TYR A 12 -13.68 -9.26 29.99
CA TYR A 12 -12.53 -8.45 29.63
C TYR A 12 -11.38 -8.83 30.57
N GLY A 13 -10.32 -9.41 30.03
CA GLY A 13 -9.22 -9.94 30.82
C GLY A 13 -7.97 -10.22 30.01
N ALA A 14 -7.54 -9.28 29.18
CA ALA A 14 -6.25 -9.36 28.48
C ALA A 14 -5.13 -8.66 29.28
N GLY A 15 -5.40 -7.49 29.89
CA GLY A 15 -4.38 -6.71 30.59
C GLY A 15 -3.90 -7.28 31.94
N VAL A 16 -4.72 -8.10 32.63
CA VAL A 16 -4.36 -8.70 33.93
C VAL A 16 -3.54 -9.98 33.76
N ALA A 17 -3.65 -10.66 32.62
CA ALA A 17 -2.94 -11.92 32.36
C ALA A 17 -1.43 -11.70 32.15
N LEU A 18 -1.04 -10.60 31.49
CA LEU A 18 0.38 -10.29 31.21
C LEU A 18 1.16 -9.96 32.48
N LEU A 19 0.59 -9.14 33.38
CA LEU A 19 1.20 -8.82 34.68
C LEU A 19 1.28 -10.04 35.61
N ALA A 20 0.27 -10.92 35.55
CA ALA A 20 0.29 -12.18 36.31
C ALA A 20 1.36 -13.16 35.78
N LEU A 21 1.54 -13.24 34.46
CA LEU A 21 2.61 -14.03 33.83
C LEU A 21 4.00 -13.50 34.22
N ILE A 22 4.23 -12.18 34.19
CA ILE A 22 5.50 -11.56 34.59
C ILE A 22 5.82 -11.85 36.08
N GLY A 23 4.82 -11.69 36.95
CA GLY A 23 4.97 -11.96 38.39
C GLY A 23 5.27 -13.44 38.71
N SER A 24 4.64 -14.37 37.98
CA SER A 24 4.92 -15.81 38.11
C SER A 24 6.25 -16.22 37.47
N PHE A 25 6.70 -15.58 36.39
CA PHE A 25 8.00 -15.88 35.77
C PHE A 25 9.18 -15.39 36.63
N CYS A 26 9.11 -14.17 37.20
CA CYS A 26 10.19 -13.66 38.06
C CYS A 26 10.30 -14.40 39.40
N SER A 27 9.26 -15.13 39.82
CA SER A 27 9.29 -15.98 41.02
C SER A 27 9.69 -17.44 40.75
N ALA A 28 9.72 -17.87 39.49
CA ALA A 28 10.01 -19.25 39.08
C ALA A 28 11.44 -19.49 38.55
N LEU A 29 12.32 -18.49 38.57
CA LEU A 29 13.73 -18.62 38.16
C LEU A 29 14.71 -18.55 39.36
N PRO A 30 14.84 -19.60 40.19
CA PRO A 30 16.02 -19.76 41.02
C PRO A 30 17.17 -20.39 40.19
N GLY A 31 18.19 -19.59 39.86
CA GLY A 31 19.57 -20.07 39.75
C GLY A 31 19.99 -20.86 38.50
N LEU A 32 19.64 -20.43 37.28
CA LEU A 32 20.37 -20.87 36.08
C LEU A 32 21.58 -19.95 35.87
N ALA A 33 22.74 -20.39 36.35
CA ALA A 33 24.03 -19.82 35.99
C ALA A 33 24.24 -19.97 34.48
N TRP A 34 24.51 -18.86 33.81
CA TRP A 34 24.78 -18.80 32.38
C TRP A 34 26.20 -19.34 32.16
N ALA A 35 26.30 -20.53 31.56
CA ALA A 35 27.58 -21.03 31.07
C ALA A 35 27.81 -20.43 29.69
N ASP A 36 28.80 -19.54 29.58
CA ASP A 36 29.37 -19.11 28.31
C ASP A 36 29.87 -20.34 27.55
N THR A 37 29.28 -20.62 26.39
CA THR A 37 29.84 -21.56 25.42
C THR A 37 29.83 -20.95 24.03
N ASP A 38 31.05 -20.87 23.49
CA ASP A 38 31.47 -20.69 22.10
C ASP A 38 31.22 -19.35 21.40
N ALA A 39 32.10 -18.40 21.71
CA ALA A 39 32.47 -17.31 20.82
C ALA A 39 33.21 -17.84 19.58
N ALA A 40 32.78 -17.40 18.39
CA ALA A 40 33.52 -17.57 17.14
C ALA A 40 34.83 -16.75 17.19
N PRO A 41 35.92 -17.19 16.52
CA PRO A 41 37.24 -16.60 16.68
C PRO A 41 37.34 -15.21 16.03
N ALA A 42 37.76 -14.23 16.84
CA ALA A 42 38.16 -12.90 16.38
C ALA A 42 39.50 -12.96 15.63
N ALA A 43 39.57 -12.29 14.48
CA ALA A 43 40.80 -12.09 13.71
C ALA A 43 41.79 -11.22 14.49
N GLN A 44 43.03 -11.68 14.61
CA GLN A 44 44.13 -10.95 15.26
C GLN A 44 44.66 -9.83 14.35
N GLY A 45 44.63 -8.60 14.85
CA GLY A 45 45.44 -7.47 14.37
C GLY A 45 46.05 -6.77 15.58
N SER A 46 47.38 -6.78 15.67
CA SER A 46 48.16 -6.23 16.78
C SER A 46 48.36 -4.72 16.68
N SER A 47 48.07 -3.98 17.74
CA SER A 47 48.92 -2.87 18.21
C SER A 47 48.49 -2.41 19.60
N SER A 48 49.45 -2.35 20.51
CA SER A 48 49.35 -1.86 21.88
C SER A 48 49.08 -0.35 21.93
N ASP A 49 48.08 0.07 22.72
CA ASP A 49 48.19 1.30 23.50
C ASP A 49 47.31 1.26 24.76
N THR A 50 47.84 1.77 25.86
CA THR A 50 47.26 1.77 27.20
C THR A 50 46.43 3.04 27.41
N GLY A 51 45.12 2.91 27.63
CA GLY A 51 44.25 4.04 27.98
C GLY A 51 42.88 3.60 28.52
N GLU A 52 42.64 3.95 29.78
CA GLU A 52 41.40 3.94 30.59
C GLU A 52 40.10 3.34 30.00
N SER A 53 39.57 2.34 30.70
CA SER A 53 38.26 1.74 30.43
C SER A 53 37.11 2.71 30.77
N ARG A 54 36.59 3.41 29.75
CA ARG A 54 35.18 3.81 29.76
C ARG A 54 34.35 2.57 29.43
N LYS A 55 33.41 2.22 30.32
CA LYS A 55 32.38 1.21 30.04
C LYS A 55 31.69 1.63 28.74
N GLY A 56 32.00 0.90 27.66
CA GLY A 56 31.46 1.13 26.34
C GLY A 56 29.96 0.92 26.38
N THR A 57 29.24 1.94 25.96
CA THR A 57 27.82 1.89 25.73
C THR A 57 27.55 1.00 24.52
N THR A 58 26.66 0.03 24.69
CA THR A 58 26.20 -0.82 23.60
C THR A 58 25.31 0.05 22.71
N GLN A 59 25.92 0.77 21.76
CA GLN A 59 25.16 1.35 20.66
C GLN A 59 24.54 0.21 19.86
N LEU A 60 23.21 0.24 19.71
CA LEU A 60 22.58 -0.52 18.64
C LEU A 60 23.17 0.01 17.33
N PRO A 61 23.80 -0.84 16.50
CA PRO A 61 24.40 -0.38 15.27
C PRO A 61 23.32 0.28 14.38
N GLU A 62 23.67 1.42 13.79
CA GLU A 62 22.88 2.01 12.70
C GLU A 62 22.77 0.96 11.59
N ILE A 63 21.56 0.44 11.37
CA ILE A 63 21.29 -0.45 10.24
C ILE A 63 20.93 0.45 9.07
N VAL A 64 21.96 0.87 8.32
CA VAL A 64 21.75 1.38 6.97
C VAL A 64 21.35 0.17 6.12
N VAL A 65 20.06 0.03 5.83
CA VAL A 65 19.57 -1.03 4.94
C VAL A 65 19.86 -0.61 3.51
N GLU A 66 20.81 -1.26 2.85
CA GLU A 66 21.15 -1.01 1.45
C GLU A 66 20.34 -1.91 0.52
N GLU A 67 19.99 -3.13 0.97
CA GLU A 67 19.26 -4.14 0.18
C GLU A 67 18.35 -5.03 1.04
N ARG A 68 17.39 -5.72 0.41
CA ARG A 68 16.55 -6.76 1.07
C ARG A 68 17.38 -7.91 1.67
N SER A 69 18.65 -8.07 1.28
CA SER A 69 19.57 -9.05 1.88
C SER A 69 20.10 -8.69 3.27
N ASP A 70 19.81 -7.51 3.81
CA ASP A 70 20.18 -7.19 5.19
C ASP A 70 19.40 -8.07 6.18
N SER A 71 20.13 -8.64 7.15
CA SER A 71 19.58 -9.69 8.01
C SER A 71 18.54 -9.14 8.98
N MET A 72 17.29 -9.52 8.77
CA MET A 72 16.19 -9.24 9.69
C MET A 72 16.02 -10.30 10.80
N LEU A 73 16.94 -11.28 10.92
CA LEU A 73 16.97 -12.21 12.06
C LEU A 73 17.25 -11.44 13.35
N GLY A 74 16.53 -11.76 14.43
CA GLY A 74 16.66 -11.04 15.69
C GLY A 74 15.84 -9.74 15.76
N ILE A 75 15.37 -9.23 14.62
CA ILE A 75 14.76 -7.90 14.50
C ILE A 75 13.27 -8.01 14.13
N ALA A 76 12.94 -8.78 13.09
CA ALA A 76 11.58 -8.85 12.59
C ALA A 76 10.60 -9.48 13.58
N GLU A 77 9.37 -9.02 13.53
CA GLU A 77 8.28 -9.47 14.40
C GLU A 77 7.44 -10.55 13.72
N SER A 78 7.46 -10.58 12.39
CA SER A 78 6.78 -11.56 11.55
C SER A 78 7.69 -12.00 10.40
N SER A 79 7.40 -13.20 9.89
CA SER A 79 8.03 -13.74 8.68
C SER A 79 7.77 -12.91 7.41
N THR A 80 6.72 -12.09 7.39
CA THR A 80 6.28 -11.28 6.24
C THR A 80 6.47 -9.77 6.44
N GLN A 81 7.47 -9.41 7.23
CA GLN A 81 7.98 -8.04 7.38
C GLN A 81 9.35 -7.90 6.71
N GLY A 82 9.62 -6.81 6.01
CA GLY A 82 10.94 -6.58 5.42
C GLY A 82 11.17 -5.15 4.96
N THR A 83 12.34 -4.94 4.38
CA THR A 83 12.76 -3.66 3.81
C THR A 83 13.32 -3.91 2.42
N ILE A 84 13.00 -3.01 1.48
CA ILE A 84 13.51 -2.99 0.12
C ILE A 84 14.33 -1.71 -0.03
N GLY A 85 15.61 -1.83 -0.41
CA GLY A 85 16.52 -0.68 -0.53
C GLY A 85 16.55 -0.06 -1.92
N ALA A 86 17.07 1.16 -2.03
CA ALA A 86 17.15 1.94 -3.26
C ALA A 86 17.82 1.18 -4.43
N GLN A 87 18.91 0.46 -4.18
CA GLN A 87 19.63 -0.27 -5.23
C GLN A 87 18.75 -1.37 -5.87
N GLN A 88 17.94 -2.07 -5.07
CA GLN A 88 17.01 -3.08 -5.57
C GLN A 88 15.92 -2.46 -6.46
N LEU A 89 15.52 -1.21 -6.18
CA LEU A 89 14.53 -0.48 -6.95
C LEU A 89 15.12 0.10 -8.24
N GLU A 90 16.36 0.61 -8.21
CA GLU A 90 17.02 1.22 -9.37
C GLU A 90 17.15 0.25 -10.56
N GLU A 91 17.31 -1.04 -10.30
CA GLU A 91 17.52 -2.05 -11.35
C GLU A 91 16.23 -2.81 -11.72
N ARG A 92 15.08 -2.38 -11.17
CA ARG A 92 13.78 -2.91 -11.51
C ARG A 92 13.14 -2.02 -12.58
N PRO A 93 12.90 -2.54 -13.81
CA PRO A 93 12.08 -1.80 -14.77
C PRO A 93 10.68 -1.60 -14.19
N VAL A 94 10.25 -0.34 -14.06
CA VAL A 94 8.90 0.05 -13.65
C VAL A 94 8.28 0.92 -14.73
N SER A 95 7.09 0.57 -15.19
CA SER A 95 6.38 1.29 -16.24
C SER A 95 5.68 2.54 -15.69
N ARG A 96 5.31 2.51 -14.41
CA ARG A 96 4.58 3.55 -13.67
C ARG A 96 4.99 3.59 -12.20
N PRO A 97 4.85 4.73 -11.50
CA PRO A 97 5.36 4.89 -10.14
C PRO A 97 4.86 3.85 -9.14
N GLY A 98 3.57 3.48 -9.18
CA GLY A 98 3.00 2.50 -8.24
C GLY A 98 3.61 1.10 -8.34
N GLU A 99 4.21 0.71 -9.48
CA GLU A 99 4.85 -0.61 -9.67
C GLU A 99 6.09 -0.82 -8.80
N VAL A 100 6.63 0.24 -8.16
CA VAL A 100 7.69 0.06 -7.14
C VAL A 100 7.23 -0.84 -6.00
N LEU A 101 5.91 -0.90 -5.73
CA LEU A 101 5.35 -1.78 -4.70
C LEU A 101 5.37 -3.26 -5.09
N GLU A 102 5.54 -3.61 -6.38
CA GLU A 102 5.71 -5.02 -6.78
C GLU A 102 7.09 -5.60 -6.37
N ALA A 103 7.97 -4.79 -5.79
CA ALA A 103 9.14 -5.27 -5.07
C ALA A 103 8.77 -5.93 -3.72
N MET A 104 7.60 -5.61 -3.17
CA MET A 104 7.02 -6.35 -2.04
C MET A 104 6.53 -7.71 -2.56
N PRO A 105 6.90 -8.84 -1.90
CA PRO A 105 6.50 -10.17 -2.34
C PRO A 105 4.98 -10.29 -2.50
N GLY A 106 4.48 -10.95 -3.54
CA GLY A 106 3.05 -11.24 -3.69
C GLY A 106 2.16 -10.03 -3.99
N VAL A 107 2.72 -8.83 -4.19
CA VAL A 107 1.99 -7.67 -4.71
C VAL A 107 1.93 -7.73 -6.23
N ILE A 108 0.76 -7.39 -6.76
CA ILE A 108 0.55 -7.08 -8.18
C ILE A 108 -0.11 -5.72 -8.28
N VAL A 109 0.36 -4.90 -9.23
CA VAL A 109 -0.16 -3.56 -9.51
C VAL A 109 -0.70 -3.51 -10.92
N THR A 110 -1.96 -3.12 -11.09
CA THR A 110 -2.66 -3.03 -12.39
C THR A 110 -3.14 -1.61 -12.65
N GLN A 111 -3.48 -1.31 -13.91
CA GLN A 111 -4.20 -0.10 -14.30
C GLN A 111 -5.44 -0.44 -15.11
N HIS A 112 -6.53 0.28 -14.85
CA HIS A 112 -7.80 0.11 -15.56
C HIS A 112 -8.33 1.34 -16.29
N SER A 113 -7.66 2.50 -16.18
CA SER A 113 -8.25 3.79 -16.57
C SER A 113 -7.24 4.84 -17.08
N GLY A 114 -6.01 4.43 -17.39
CA GLY A 114 -4.90 5.32 -17.79
C GLY A 114 -4.00 5.72 -16.63
N ASP A 115 -2.76 6.07 -16.95
CA ASP A 115 -1.63 6.34 -16.05
C ASP A 115 -1.89 7.45 -15.02
N GLY A 116 -2.79 8.39 -15.29
CA GLY A 116 -3.11 9.46 -14.36
C GLY A 116 -4.05 9.08 -13.20
N LYS A 117 -4.83 7.99 -13.33
CA LYS A 117 -5.68 7.47 -12.24
C LYS A 117 -4.84 6.60 -11.30
N ALA A 118 -5.20 6.53 -10.03
CA ALA A 118 -4.55 5.64 -9.08
C ALA A 118 -4.52 4.19 -9.61
N ASN A 119 -3.47 3.45 -9.27
CA ASN A 119 -3.38 2.05 -9.62
C ASN A 119 -4.29 1.19 -8.74
N GLN A 120 -4.54 -0.04 -9.15
CA GLN A 120 -5.26 -1.04 -8.36
C GLN A 120 -4.28 -2.13 -7.91
N TYR A 121 -4.34 -2.50 -6.63
CA TYR A 121 -3.35 -3.35 -5.99
C TYR A 121 -3.96 -4.71 -5.61
N PHE A 122 -3.14 -5.76 -5.62
CA PHE A 122 -3.54 -7.09 -5.18
C PHE A 122 -2.51 -7.65 -4.21
N LEU A 123 -2.98 -8.20 -3.10
CA LEU A 123 -2.14 -8.83 -2.08
C LEU A 123 -2.98 -9.83 -1.28
N ARG A 124 -2.44 -11.02 -0.95
CA ARG A 124 -3.09 -12.01 -0.06
C ARG A 124 -4.57 -12.30 -0.42
N GLY A 125 -4.85 -12.42 -1.72
CA GLY A 125 -6.18 -12.69 -2.22
C GLY A 125 -7.11 -11.48 -2.27
N PHE A 126 -6.68 -10.30 -1.85
CA PHE A 126 -7.44 -9.07 -1.98
C PHE A 126 -7.35 -8.51 -3.39
N ASN A 127 -8.49 -8.00 -3.84
CA ASN A 127 -8.53 -6.86 -4.73
C ASN A 127 -8.60 -5.61 -3.84
N LEU A 128 -7.50 -4.87 -3.75
CA LEU A 128 -7.38 -3.68 -2.92
C LEU A 128 -7.75 -2.49 -3.80
N ASP A 129 -9.04 -2.28 -4.09
CA ASP A 129 -9.53 -1.23 -4.99
C ASP A 129 -8.89 0.13 -4.66
N HIS A 130 -7.89 0.51 -5.44
CA HIS A 130 -7.03 1.66 -5.13
C HIS A 130 -6.45 1.70 -3.69
N GLY A 131 -6.25 0.57 -3.01
CA GLY A 131 -5.50 0.49 -1.74
C GLY A 131 -6.32 0.34 -0.45
N THR A 132 -7.63 0.11 -0.49
CA THR A 132 -8.50 0.12 0.72
C THR A 132 -8.10 -0.83 1.86
N ASP A 133 -7.37 -1.92 1.61
CA ASP A 133 -6.90 -2.82 2.69
C ASP A 133 -5.35 -2.91 2.73
N LEU A 134 -4.68 -1.92 2.14
CA LEU A 134 -3.24 -1.75 2.17
C LEU A 134 -2.89 -0.33 2.64
N ALA A 135 -2.44 -0.22 3.89
CA ALA A 135 -2.10 1.07 4.46
C ALA A 135 -0.77 1.59 3.88
N THR A 136 -0.85 2.64 3.05
CA THR A 136 0.29 3.20 2.32
C THR A 136 0.76 4.50 2.94
N PHE A 137 2.08 4.62 3.16
CA PHE A 137 2.72 5.82 3.69
C PHE A 137 3.88 6.28 2.82
N VAL A 138 4.04 7.60 2.69
CA VAL A 138 5.24 8.23 2.13
C VAL A 138 5.81 9.15 3.20
N ASN A 139 7.07 8.95 3.59
CA ASN A 139 7.73 9.62 4.72
C ASN A 139 6.91 9.56 6.04
N GLY A 140 6.08 8.52 6.21
CA GLY A 140 5.18 8.36 7.35
C GLY A 140 3.83 9.09 7.24
N VAL A 141 3.61 9.88 6.18
CA VAL A 141 2.33 10.53 5.87
C VAL A 141 1.40 9.55 5.16
N PRO A 142 0.16 9.35 5.64
CA PRO A 142 -0.79 8.45 4.98
C PRO A 142 -1.16 8.93 3.57
N VAL A 143 -1.25 7.98 2.65
CA VAL A 143 -1.69 8.23 1.28
C VAL A 143 -3.17 7.92 1.10
N ASN A 144 -3.67 6.82 1.71
CA ASN A 144 -5.07 6.41 1.61
C ASN A 144 -6.02 7.57 1.99
N LEU A 145 -7.03 7.79 1.14
CA LEU A 145 -8.04 8.82 1.31
C LEU A 145 -9.36 8.20 1.77
N PRO A 146 -9.73 8.31 3.06
CA PRO A 146 -11.03 7.81 3.53
C PRO A 146 -12.17 8.62 2.95
N SER A 147 -13.33 8.01 2.73
CA SER A 147 -14.51 8.67 2.15
C SER A 147 -14.20 9.42 0.85
N ASN A 148 -13.39 8.83 -0.05
CA ASN A 148 -13.06 9.46 -1.33
C ASN A 148 -14.20 9.34 -2.34
N ALA A 149 -14.33 10.36 -3.20
CA ALA A 149 -15.40 10.37 -4.19
C ALA A 149 -15.38 9.18 -5.16
N HIS A 150 -14.21 8.57 -5.40
CA HIS A 150 -14.06 7.40 -6.25
C HIS A 150 -14.26 6.07 -5.52
N GLY A 151 -13.55 5.83 -4.42
CA GLY A 151 -13.58 4.56 -3.70
C GLY A 151 -12.91 4.70 -2.35
N GLU A 152 -13.31 3.86 -1.39
CA GLU A 152 -12.83 3.95 -0.02
C GLU A 152 -11.32 3.70 0.07
N GLY A 153 -10.58 4.51 0.83
CA GLY A 153 -9.13 4.36 0.96
C GLY A 153 -8.31 4.64 -0.32
N TYR A 154 -8.83 5.40 -1.29
CA TYR A 154 -8.17 5.71 -2.57
C TYR A 154 -6.71 6.17 -2.40
N THR A 155 -5.78 5.46 -3.05
CA THR A 155 -4.33 5.59 -2.90
C THR A 155 -3.66 5.88 -4.24
N ASP A 156 -3.50 7.16 -4.54
CA ASP A 156 -2.77 7.65 -5.71
C ASP A 156 -1.28 7.84 -5.38
N LEU A 157 -0.41 7.07 -6.06
CA LEU A 157 1.05 7.15 -5.94
C LEU A 157 1.74 7.87 -7.12
N ASN A 158 0.99 8.51 -8.02
CA ASN A 158 1.57 9.20 -9.17
C ASN A 158 2.49 10.37 -8.79
N PHE A 159 2.34 10.91 -7.58
CA PHE A 159 3.24 11.93 -7.02
C PHE A 159 4.63 11.39 -6.64
N LEU A 160 4.84 10.07 -6.68
CA LEU A 160 6.14 9.48 -6.39
C LEU A 160 7.17 9.79 -7.48
N ILE A 161 8.40 10.05 -7.04
CA ILE A 161 9.61 10.11 -7.87
C ILE A 161 10.48 8.92 -7.44
N PRO A 162 10.48 7.81 -8.21
CA PRO A 162 11.15 6.56 -7.80
C PRO A 162 12.62 6.71 -7.43
N GLU A 163 13.37 7.56 -8.14
CA GLU A 163 14.80 7.80 -7.92
C GLU A 163 15.11 8.49 -6.58
N LEU A 164 14.10 9.01 -5.86
CA LEU A 164 14.26 9.59 -4.53
C LEU A 164 13.99 8.59 -3.41
N ILE A 165 13.47 7.39 -3.72
CA ILE A 165 13.18 6.36 -2.72
C ILE A 165 14.49 5.82 -2.17
N GLN A 166 14.70 6.03 -0.86
CA GLN A 166 15.79 5.40 -0.12
C GLN A 166 15.44 3.94 0.20
N LYS A 167 14.21 3.71 0.67
CA LYS A 167 13.72 2.37 1.02
C LYS A 167 12.21 2.29 1.09
N ILE A 168 11.69 1.07 1.06
CA ILE A 168 10.30 0.72 1.34
C ILE A 168 10.30 -0.30 2.49
N ASP A 169 9.78 0.09 3.64
CA ASP A 169 9.55 -0.83 4.76
C ASP A 169 8.14 -1.41 4.64
N TYR A 170 7.99 -2.74 4.66
CA TYR A 170 6.71 -3.41 4.49
C TYR A 170 6.38 -4.38 5.62
N GLN A 171 5.08 -4.52 5.88
CA GLN A 171 4.49 -5.34 6.92
C GLN A 171 3.20 -5.96 6.38
N LYS A 172 2.99 -7.28 6.54
CA LYS A 172 1.76 -7.93 6.05
C LYS A 172 0.91 -8.49 7.17
N GLY A 173 -0.40 -8.39 6.98
CA GLY A 173 -1.42 -8.79 7.94
C GLY A 173 -1.52 -7.85 9.15
N PRO A 174 -2.56 -8.03 9.98
CA PRO A 174 -2.95 -7.05 10.98
C PRO A 174 -2.20 -7.22 12.32
N TYR A 175 -0.87 -7.37 12.30
CA TYR A 175 -0.08 -7.79 13.47
C TYR A 175 0.74 -6.69 14.15
N PHE A 176 0.77 -5.49 13.58
CA PHE A 176 1.64 -4.39 14.00
C PHE A 176 0.84 -3.25 14.66
N ALA A 177 1.29 -2.79 15.83
CA ALA A 177 0.51 -1.84 16.64
C ALA A 177 0.52 -0.40 16.08
N ASN A 178 1.52 -0.07 15.27
CA ASN A 178 1.69 1.22 14.61
C ASN A 178 0.89 1.36 13.30
N VAL A 179 0.07 0.37 12.96
CA VAL A 179 -0.78 0.34 11.75
C VAL A 179 -2.24 0.23 12.19
N GLY A 180 -3.08 1.14 11.72
CA GLY A 180 -4.51 1.22 12.01
C GLY A 180 -5.34 1.00 10.76
N ASP A 181 -6.17 1.99 10.44
CA ASP A 181 -7.08 1.97 9.29
C ASP A 181 -6.39 1.53 7.98
N PHE A 182 -7.13 0.77 7.17
CA PHE A 182 -6.69 0.09 5.94
C PHE A 182 -5.58 -0.97 6.14
N GLY A 183 -5.19 -1.31 7.38
CA GLY A 183 -4.10 -2.23 7.69
C GLY A 183 -4.43 -3.73 7.62
N SER A 184 -5.48 -4.14 6.90
CA SER A 184 -5.97 -5.53 6.92
C SER A 184 -5.06 -6.51 6.18
N ALA A 185 -4.72 -6.22 4.91
CA ALA A 185 -3.86 -7.08 4.10
C ALA A 185 -2.37 -6.82 4.40
N GLY A 186 -2.02 -5.55 4.66
CA GLY A 186 -0.69 -5.13 5.05
C GLY A 186 -0.53 -3.61 5.09
N SER A 187 0.72 -3.17 5.10
CA SER A 187 1.11 -1.77 5.01
C SER A 187 2.52 -1.61 4.49
N GLU A 188 2.82 -0.44 3.92
CA GLU A 188 4.15 -0.06 3.50
C GLU A 188 4.44 1.42 3.77
N ASN A 189 5.71 1.71 4.07
CA ASN A 189 6.21 3.07 4.26
C ASN A 189 7.40 3.33 3.34
N ILE A 190 7.14 4.10 2.29
CA ILE A 190 8.13 4.58 1.31
C ILE A 190 8.85 5.77 1.94
N GLN A 191 10.17 5.69 2.05
CA GLN A 191 11.00 6.75 2.62
C GLN A 191 11.89 7.33 1.54
N TYR A 192 11.87 8.65 1.41
CA TYR A 192 12.78 9.37 0.54
C TYR A 192 14.13 9.64 1.19
N PHE A 193 15.16 9.80 0.36
CA PHE A 193 16.43 10.37 0.81
C PHE A 193 16.20 11.77 1.40
N GLN A 194 16.77 12.04 2.58
CA GLN A 194 16.86 13.39 3.13
C GLN A 194 18.03 14.18 2.54
N THR A 195 19.00 13.50 1.96
CA THR A 195 20.16 14.03 1.24
C THR A 195 20.58 12.98 0.23
N LEU A 196 20.67 13.36 -1.04
CA LEU A 196 21.05 12.45 -2.12
C LEU A 196 22.55 12.14 -2.07
N PRO A 197 22.97 10.89 -2.38
CA PRO A 197 24.38 10.55 -2.53
C PRO A 197 25.09 11.30 -3.68
N ALA A 198 24.34 11.68 -4.71
CA ALA A 198 24.78 12.48 -5.85
C ALA A 198 23.57 13.19 -6.47
N GLY A 199 23.79 14.35 -7.10
CA GLY A 199 22.77 15.00 -7.92
C GLY A 199 22.39 14.11 -9.11
N ILE A 200 21.16 14.23 -9.60
CA ILE A 200 20.59 13.42 -10.68
C ILE A 200 19.99 14.37 -11.71
N ALA A 201 20.38 14.22 -12.97
CA ALA A 201 19.63 14.74 -14.11
C ALA A 201 19.36 13.58 -15.08
N LYS A 202 18.09 13.32 -15.39
CA LYS A 202 17.66 12.20 -16.24
C LYS A 202 16.73 12.71 -17.34
N LEU A 203 16.99 12.26 -18.56
CA LEU A 203 16.12 12.43 -19.72
C LEU A 203 15.77 11.06 -20.26
N GLU A 204 14.49 10.81 -20.50
CA GLU A 204 13.97 9.53 -20.94
C GLU A 204 12.98 9.75 -22.08
N ILE A 205 13.07 8.91 -23.11
CA ILE A 205 12.16 8.90 -24.26
C ILE A 205 11.78 7.46 -24.57
N GLY A 206 10.60 7.23 -25.14
CA GLY A 206 10.16 5.87 -25.44
C GLY A 206 9.06 5.76 -26.49
N SER A 207 8.54 4.54 -26.64
CA SER A 207 7.33 4.28 -27.42
C SER A 207 6.18 5.18 -26.96
N TRP A 208 5.22 5.40 -27.85
CA TRP A 208 3.93 6.03 -27.51
C TRP A 208 4.04 7.47 -26.98
N ASN A 209 4.97 8.24 -27.56
CA ASN A 209 5.26 9.62 -27.15
C ASN A 209 5.62 9.76 -25.67
N TYR A 210 6.22 8.71 -25.08
CA TYR A 210 6.73 8.76 -23.72
C TYR A 210 7.94 9.70 -23.66
N GLU A 211 7.86 10.71 -22.80
CA GLU A 211 8.91 11.67 -22.51
C GLU A 211 8.96 11.94 -21.01
N ARG A 212 10.15 11.92 -20.43
CA ARG A 212 10.34 12.25 -19.01
C ARG A 212 11.64 13.01 -18.78
N ALA A 213 11.54 14.04 -17.94
CA ALA A 213 12.68 14.81 -17.47
C ALA A 213 12.65 14.87 -15.94
N LEU A 214 13.78 14.55 -15.31
CA LEU A 214 13.96 14.60 -13.86
C LEU A 214 15.24 15.37 -13.54
N PHE A 215 15.15 16.26 -12.55
CA PHE A 215 16.31 16.87 -11.90
C PHE A 215 16.13 16.75 -10.39
N ALA A 216 17.17 16.30 -9.68
CA ALA A 216 17.19 16.29 -8.23
C ALA A 216 18.61 16.53 -7.70
N ASP A 217 18.78 17.37 -6.68
CA ASP A 217 20.09 17.62 -6.09
C ASP A 217 19.97 18.00 -4.62
N SER A 218 21.04 17.76 -3.85
CA SER A 218 21.17 18.13 -2.45
C SER A 218 22.33 19.07 -2.22
N THR A 219 22.07 20.22 -1.61
CA THR A 219 23.11 21.21 -1.28
C THR A 219 23.07 21.59 0.19
N LYS A 220 24.20 22.05 0.73
CA LYS A 220 24.25 22.58 2.10
C LYS A 220 23.53 23.92 2.17
N LEU A 221 22.63 24.09 3.13
CA LEU A 221 21.97 25.35 3.44
C LEU A 221 22.04 25.62 4.95
N GLY A 222 22.86 26.58 5.37
CA GLY A 222 23.09 26.85 6.79
C GLY A 222 23.69 25.62 7.51
N GLN A 223 23.02 25.14 8.56
CA GLN A 223 23.43 23.94 9.32
C GLN A 223 22.84 22.64 8.75
N GLY A 224 21.97 22.71 7.74
CA GLY A 224 21.28 21.56 7.16
C GLY A 224 21.63 21.28 5.71
N ASN A 225 20.86 20.38 5.12
CA ASN A 225 20.86 20.08 3.70
C ASN A 225 19.50 20.48 3.11
N LEU A 226 19.52 21.00 1.89
CA LEU A 226 18.34 21.24 1.08
C LEU A 226 18.38 20.28 -0.11
N LEU A 227 17.45 19.33 -0.15
CA LEU A 227 17.13 18.53 -1.32
C LEU A 227 16.05 19.25 -2.13
N ALA A 228 16.26 19.40 -3.43
CA ALA A 228 15.25 19.86 -4.37
C ALA A 228 15.11 18.85 -5.51
N ALA A 229 13.88 18.55 -5.92
CA ALA A 229 13.61 17.73 -7.10
C ALA A 229 12.42 18.26 -7.92
N MET A 230 12.48 18.05 -9.22
CA MET A 230 11.40 18.33 -10.17
C MET A 230 11.34 17.22 -11.22
N GLU A 231 10.14 16.79 -11.57
CA GLU A 231 9.90 15.82 -12.62
C GLU A 231 8.74 16.27 -13.52
N VAL A 232 8.89 16.05 -14.81
CA VAL A 232 7.82 16.18 -15.81
C VAL A 232 7.74 14.89 -16.61
N VAL A 233 6.53 14.38 -16.81
CA VAL A 233 6.26 13.20 -17.64
C VAL A 233 5.13 13.50 -18.62
N HIS A 234 5.30 13.05 -19.86
CA HIS A 234 4.25 12.98 -20.86
C HIS A 234 4.20 11.58 -21.49
N THR A 235 3.00 11.08 -21.77
CA THR A 235 2.79 9.84 -22.54
C THR A 235 1.40 9.82 -23.15
N ASP A 236 1.29 9.28 -24.36
CA ASP A 236 0.01 9.06 -25.03
C ASP A 236 -0.49 7.62 -24.91
N GLY A 237 0.39 6.69 -24.52
CA GLY A 237 0.11 5.26 -24.49
C GLY A 237 -0.23 4.66 -25.87
N PRO A 238 -0.45 3.35 -25.97
CA PRO A 238 -0.76 2.65 -27.23
C PRO A 238 -2.18 2.91 -27.75
N TRP A 239 -2.87 3.91 -27.21
CA TRP A 239 -4.30 4.11 -27.30
C TRP A 239 -4.72 4.79 -28.60
N VAL A 240 -5.91 4.46 -29.11
CA VAL A 240 -6.50 5.15 -30.28
C VAL A 240 -6.91 6.58 -29.92
N VAL A 241 -7.47 6.77 -28.72
CA VAL A 241 -7.66 8.08 -28.10
C VAL A 241 -6.44 8.30 -27.22
N PRO A 242 -5.52 9.21 -27.58
CA PRO A 242 -4.30 9.42 -26.82
C PRO A 242 -4.64 9.78 -25.38
N GLU A 243 -3.94 9.18 -24.42
CA GLU A 243 -4.10 9.52 -23.02
C GLU A 243 -3.72 10.98 -22.78
N GLY A 244 -2.67 11.48 -23.46
CA GLY A 244 -2.18 12.83 -23.25
C GLY A 244 -1.80 13.10 -21.79
N TYR A 245 -1.34 12.08 -21.07
CA TYR A 245 -0.98 12.21 -19.66
C TYR A 245 0.10 13.27 -19.55
N LEU A 246 -0.10 14.23 -18.66
CA LEU A 246 0.88 15.24 -18.34
C LEU A 246 0.99 15.35 -16.83
N LYS A 247 2.17 15.03 -16.32
CA LYS A 247 2.48 14.99 -14.90
C LYS A 247 3.59 15.97 -14.55
N PHE A 248 3.40 16.70 -13.46
CA PHE A 248 4.41 17.52 -12.82
C PHE A 248 4.54 17.12 -11.35
N ASN A 249 5.78 16.86 -10.92
CA ASN A 249 6.14 16.64 -9.52
C ASN A 249 7.20 17.63 -9.07
N GLY A 250 7.11 18.08 -7.83
CA GLY A 250 8.09 18.94 -7.17
C GLY A 250 8.28 18.53 -5.71
N LEU A 251 9.53 18.52 -5.26
CA LEU A 251 9.92 18.26 -3.87
C LEU A 251 10.94 19.30 -3.40
N LEU A 252 10.75 19.82 -2.19
CA LEU A 252 11.78 20.51 -1.43
C LEU A 252 11.85 19.93 -0.03
N THR A 253 13.01 19.45 0.40
CA THR A 253 13.23 18.93 1.75
C THR A 253 14.41 19.62 2.40
N TYR A 254 14.19 20.25 3.54
CA TYR A 254 15.26 20.73 4.40
C TYR A 254 15.47 19.76 5.56
N SER A 255 16.69 19.29 5.79
CA SER A 255 17.02 18.31 6.84
C SER A 255 18.24 18.72 7.65
N GLN A 256 18.25 18.37 8.94
CA GLN A 256 19.37 18.52 9.86
C GLN A 256 19.51 17.31 10.76
N GLY A 257 20.74 17.04 11.20
CA GLY A 257 21.04 15.96 12.13
C GLY A 257 21.60 14.72 11.45
N ASP A 258 21.48 13.59 12.14
CA ASP A 258 21.89 12.25 11.72
C ASP A 258 20.78 11.24 12.05
N ALA A 259 21.00 9.95 11.81
CA ALA A 259 20.00 8.91 12.04
C ALA A 259 19.54 8.77 13.51
N SER A 260 20.32 9.25 14.47
CA SER A 260 19.99 9.20 15.89
C SER A 260 19.28 10.46 16.37
N GLN A 261 19.59 11.63 15.82
CA GLN A 261 18.94 12.88 16.22
C GLN A 261 18.87 13.85 15.04
N GLY A 262 17.66 14.19 14.63
CA GLY A 262 17.46 15.05 13.48
C GLY A 262 16.02 15.50 13.29
N PHE A 263 15.85 16.34 12.28
CA PHE A 263 14.54 16.73 11.78
C PHE A 263 14.59 16.99 10.28
N SER A 264 13.43 16.87 9.63
CA SER A 264 13.24 17.30 8.25
C SER A 264 11.91 18.01 8.06
N VAL A 265 11.85 18.95 7.13
CA VAL A 265 10.61 19.57 6.65
C VAL A 265 10.57 19.45 5.14
N SER A 266 9.52 18.84 4.60
CA SER A 266 9.34 18.64 3.16
C SER A 266 8.07 19.34 2.66
N ALA A 267 8.17 19.94 1.48
CA ALA A 267 7.04 20.40 0.69
C ALA A 267 7.01 19.62 -0.63
N LEU A 268 5.86 19.01 -0.94
CA LEU A 268 5.62 18.24 -2.16
C LEU A 268 4.48 18.88 -2.96
N ALA A 269 4.61 18.87 -4.28
CA ALA A 269 3.58 19.32 -5.21
C ALA A 269 3.44 18.30 -6.34
N TYR A 270 2.21 17.92 -6.65
CA TYR A 270 1.84 17.07 -7.78
C TYR A 270 0.66 17.69 -8.53
N HIS A 271 0.75 17.67 -9.85
CA HIS A 271 -0.34 17.98 -10.77
C HIS A 271 -0.31 16.97 -11.91
N GLY A 272 -1.44 16.34 -12.19
CA GLY A 272 -1.62 15.39 -13.29
C GLY A 272 -2.91 15.64 -14.06
N THR A 273 -2.88 15.53 -15.39
CA THR A 273 -4.08 15.54 -16.25
C THR A 273 -3.97 14.45 -17.31
N TRP A 274 -5.10 13.82 -17.66
CA TRP A 274 -5.15 12.75 -18.66
C TRP A 274 -6.54 12.56 -19.27
N GLY A 275 -6.60 11.90 -20.42
CA GLY A 275 -7.77 11.24 -20.97
C GLY A 275 -7.82 9.79 -20.50
N ALA A 276 -8.98 9.32 -20.04
CA ALA A 276 -9.05 8.02 -19.39
C ALA A 276 -9.15 6.92 -20.43
N THR A 277 -8.34 5.89 -20.25
CA THR A 277 -8.38 4.69 -21.08
C THR A 277 -9.10 3.63 -20.26
N ASN A 278 -10.42 3.78 -20.13
CA ASN A 278 -11.22 2.89 -19.30
C ASN A 278 -11.24 1.45 -19.83
N GLN A 279 -11.58 0.50 -18.97
CA GLN A 279 -11.86 -0.87 -19.39
C GLN A 279 -12.94 -0.89 -20.48
N ILE A 280 -12.78 -1.80 -21.45
CA ILE A 280 -13.63 -1.90 -22.63
C ILE A 280 -14.28 -3.28 -22.75
N PRO A 281 -15.48 -3.39 -23.35
CA PRO A 281 -16.20 -4.65 -23.40
C PRO A 281 -15.58 -5.58 -24.44
N GLU A 282 -15.37 -6.85 -24.09
CA GLU A 282 -14.81 -7.82 -25.04
C GLU A 282 -15.70 -7.98 -26.28
N LEU A 283 -17.02 -7.93 -26.10
CA LEU A 283 -17.99 -7.99 -27.19
C LEU A 283 -17.76 -6.87 -28.23
N ALA A 284 -17.47 -5.64 -27.78
CA ALA A 284 -17.25 -4.50 -28.68
C ALA A 284 -15.98 -4.69 -29.54
N VAL A 285 -14.95 -5.31 -28.96
CA VAL A 285 -13.72 -5.67 -29.69
C VAL A 285 -13.97 -6.83 -30.66
N ALA A 286 -14.69 -7.87 -30.20
CA ALA A 286 -14.98 -9.06 -31.00
C ALA A 286 -15.86 -8.76 -32.23
N GLU A 287 -16.82 -7.83 -32.10
CA GLU A 287 -17.66 -7.36 -33.20
C GLU A 287 -16.96 -6.32 -34.11
N GLY A 288 -15.77 -5.87 -33.74
CA GLY A 288 -14.99 -4.88 -34.50
C GLY A 288 -15.53 -3.45 -34.40
N LEU A 289 -16.32 -3.13 -33.37
CA LEU A 289 -16.80 -1.77 -33.11
C LEU A 289 -15.65 -0.86 -32.68
N ILE A 290 -14.75 -1.40 -31.86
CA ILE A 290 -13.51 -0.76 -31.44
C ILE A 290 -12.33 -1.72 -31.57
N SER A 291 -11.12 -1.18 -31.63
CA SER A 291 -9.91 -2.00 -31.51
C SER A 291 -9.63 -2.38 -30.05
N ARG A 292 -8.69 -3.31 -29.80
CA ARG A 292 -8.22 -3.64 -28.44
C ARG A 292 -7.74 -2.43 -27.65
N PHE A 293 -7.19 -1.41 -28.32
CA PHE A 293 -6.72 -0.16 -27.69
C PHE A 293 -7.67 1.02 -28.00
N GLY A 294 -8.90 0.71 -28.42
CA GLY A 294 -9.95 1.71 -28.63
C GLY A 294 -10.56 2.19 -27.33
N SER A 295 -11.48 3.16 -27.43
CA SER A 295 -12.28 3.64 -26.31
C SER A 295 -13.76 3.64 -26.70
N MET A 296 -14.63 3.34 -25.74
CA MET A 296 -16.07 3.46 -25.90
C MET A 296 -16.55 4.91 -25.74
N ASN A 297 -15.90 5.68 -24.88
CA ASN A 297 -16.17 7.10 -24.68
C ASN A 297 -14.84 7.91 -24.74
N PRO A 298 -14.59 8.65 -25.83
CA PRO A 298 -13.33 9.39 -26.00
C PRO A 298 -13.25 10.65 -25.14
N THR A 299 -14.32 11.00 -24.39
CA THR A 299 -14.35 12.19 -23.54
C THR A 299 -14.05 11.89 -22.08
N ASP A 300 -13.88 10.63 -21.67
CA ASP A 300 -13.48 10.28 -20.31
C ASP A 300 -12.07 10.83 -19.96
N GLY A 301 -11.75 10.98 -18.68
CA GLY A 301 -10.48 11.55 -18.25
C GLY A 301 -10.45 12.01 -16.80
N GLY A 302 -9.39 12.72 -16.44
CA GLY A 302 -9.27 13.22 -15.09
C GLY A 302 -8.17 14.24 -14.88
N PHE A 303 -8.16 14.76 -13.67
CA PHE A 303 -7.05 15.52 -13.12
C PHE A 303 -6.90 15.25 -11.63
N THR A 304 -5.68 15.41 -11.13
CA THR A 304 -5.37 15.36 -9.69
C THR A 304 -4.36 16.43 -9.34
N ASP A 305 -4.61 17.15 -8.25
CA ASP A 305 -3.64 18.01 -7.57
C ASP A 305 -3.39 17.49 -6.16
N ARG A 306 -2.13 17.49 -5.72
CA ARG A 306 -1.75 17.24 -4.32
C ARG A 306 -0.64 18.17 -3.89
N TYR A 307 -0.84 18.91 -2.80
CA TYR A 307 0.19 19.75 -2.19
C TYR A 307 0.36 19.37 -0.73
N THR A 308 1.53 18.86 -0.35
CA THR A 308 1.81 18.34 0.98
C THR A 308 2.89 19.18 1.66
N LEU A 309 2.67 19.49 2.93
CA LEU A 309 3.70 19.98 3.84
C LEU A 309 3.81 18.99 5.00
N GLU A 310 5.02 18.50 5.23
CA GLU A 310 5.30 17.52 6.28
C GLU A 310 6.55 17.91 7.07
N GLY A 311 6.57 17.55 8.34
CA GLY A 311 7.70 17.70 9.24
C GLY A 311 7.92 16.41 10.01
N GLU A 312 9.18 16.00 10.13
CA GLU A 312 9.61 14.85 10.90
C GLU A 312 10.66 15.28 11.92
N TYR A 313 10.57 14.74 13.13
CA TYR A 313 11.58 14.88 14.18
C TYR A 313 11.83 13.50 14.78
N HIS A 314 13.11 13.17 14.95
CA HIS A 314 13.51 11.98 15.68
C HIS A 314 14.67 12.26 16.63
N GLN A 315 14.68 11.48 17.71
CA GLN A 315 15.77 11.46 18.67
C GLN A 315 15.84 10.08 19.32
N ALA A 316 17.00 9.47 19.33
CA ALA A 316 17.29 8.19 19.93
C ALA A 316 18.57 8.25 20.76
N ASP A 317 18.49 7.71 21.96
CA ASP A 317 19.61 7.47 22.85
C ASP A 317 19.51 6.06 23.46
N GLU A 318 20.39 5.73 24.39
CA GLU A 318 20.45 4.41 25.03
C GLU A 318 19.22 4.05 25.88
N HIS A 319 18.39 5.03 26.23
CA HIS A 319 17.23 4.87 27.11
C HIS A 319 15.90 5.05 26.40
N SER A 320 15.86 5.82 25.31
CA SER A 320 14.63 6.03 24.56
C SER A 320 14.85 6.40 23.09
N ALA A 321 13.83 6.11 22.27
CA ALA A 321 13.70 6.62 20.91
C ALA A 321 12.36 7.33 20.76
N THR A 322 12.35 8.52 20.17
CA THR A 322 11.15 9.31 19.88
C THR A 322 11.11 9.61 18.40
N LYS A 323 9.92 9.49 17.80
CA LYS A 323 9.66 9.92 16.43
C LYS A 323 8.34 10.68 16.38
N VAL A 324 8.31 11.81 15.69
CA VAL A 324 7.11 12.62 15.48
C VAL A 324 7.06 13.03 14.02
N VAL A 325 5.94 12.72 13.35
CA VAL A 325 5.62 13.20 12.01
C VAL A 325 4.37 14.06 12.12
N ALA A 326 4.42 15.29 11.62
CA ALA A 326 3.27 16.18 11.51
C ALA A 326 3.08 16.58 10.04
N TYR A 327 1.86 16.59 9.55
CA TYR A 327 1.58 16.83 8.15
C TYR A 327 0.27 17.57 7.92
N ALA A 328 0.20 18.27 6.79
CA ALA A 328 -1.03 18.76 6.21
C ALA A 328 -0.94 18.71 4.68
N TYR A 329 -2.04 18.40 4.01
CA TYR A 329 -2.09 18.47 2.55
C TYR A 329 -3.45 18.89 2.02
N TYR A 330 -3.43 19.53 0.85
CA TYR A 330 -4.59 19.76 0.01
C TYR A 330 -4.62 18.73 -1.11
N TYR A 331 -5.80 18.23 -1.42
CA TYR A 331 -6.05 17.31 -2.52
C TYR A 331 -7.28 17.75 -3.30
N ASN A 332 -7.22 17.65 -4.63
CA ASN A 332 -8.29 17.99 -5.56
C ASN A 332 -8.27 17.00 -6.72
N MET A 333 -9.41 16.38 -7.00
CA MET A 333 -9.54 15.38 -8.05
C MET A 333 -10.87 15.54 -8.77
N GLY A 334 -10.84 15.35 -10.09
CA GLY A 334 -12.01 15.16 -10.93
C GLY A 334 -11.79 13.96 -11.83
N LEU A 335 -12.75 13.03 -11.87
CA LEU A 335 -12.72 11.84 -12.72
C LEU A 335 -14.01 11.75 -13.53
N TRP A 336 -13.89 11.60 -14.84
CA TRP A 336 -14.99 11.30 -15.75
C TRP A 336 -14.86 9.89 -16.28
N ASN A 337 -15.90 9.08 -16.10
CA ASN A 337 -15.94 7.70 -16.56
C ASN A 337 -17.31 7.37 -17.12
N ASP A 338 -17.33 6.44 -18.08
CA ASP A 338 -18.55 5.88 -18.66
C ASP A 338 -18.42 4.35 -18.79
N PHE A 339 -18.68 3.61 -17.70
CA PHE A 339 -18.42 2.17 -17.63
C PHE A 339 -19.53 1.31 -18.24
N THR A 340 -20.78 1.77 -18.18
CA THR A 340 -21.97 1.02 -18.62
C THR A 340 -22.60 1.58 -19.90
N TYR A 341 -22.09 2.73 -20.37
CA TYR A 341 -22.36 3.39 -21.65
C TYR A 341 -23.79 3.90 -21.80
N PHE A 342 -24.75 3.03 -22.14
CA PHE A 342 -26.14 3.43 -22.36
C PHE A 342 -27.13 2.60 -21.53
N LEU A 343 -26.64 1.89 -20.52
CA LEU A 343 -27.43 0.97 -19.71
C LEU A 343 -28.52 1.71 -18.94
N VAL A 344 -28.13 2.76 -18.21
CA VAL A 344 -28.99 3.54 -17.31
C VAL A 344 -29.73 4.65 -18.09
N ASN A 345 -29.02 5.38 -18.94
CA ASN A 345 -29.48 6.52 -19.72
C ASN A 345 -29.24 6.27 -21.22
N PRO A 346 -30.20 5.62 -21.90
CA PRO A 346 -30.08 5.31 -23.33
C PRO A 346 -30.15 6.54 -24.24
N VAL A 347 -30.33 7.75 -23.70
CA VAL A 347 -30.44 8.99 -24.49
C VAL A 347 -29.11 9.73 -24.53
N ASN A 348 -28.54 10.04 -23.37
CA ASN A 348 -27.32 10.87 -23.28
C ASN A 348 -26.07 10.06 -22.93
N GLY A 349 -26.21 8.79 -22.55
CA GLY A 349 -25.14 7.96 -22.01
C GLY A 349 -25.01 8.07 -20.49
N ASP A 350 -24.18 7.19 -19.94
CA ASP A 350 -24.01 6.93 -18.51
C ASP A 350 -22.76 7.60 -17.93
N GLN A 351 -22.09 8.46 -18.71
CA GLN A 351 -20.91 9.18 -18.22
C GLN A 351 -21.23 9.95 -16.94
N PHE A 352 -20.35 9.89 -15.96
CA PHE A 352 -20.47 10.62 -14.70
C PHE A 352 -19.14 11.25 -14.28
N GLU A 353 -19.23 12.29 -13.44
CA GLU A 353 -18.10 12.95 -12.78
C GLU A 353 -18.09 12.62 -11.29
N GLN A 354 -16.96 12.15 -10.79
CA GLN A 354 -16.62 12.09 -9.37
C GLN A 354 -15.66 13.23 -9.05
N ARG A 355 -16.01 14.04 -8.05
CA ARG A 355 -15.20 15.17 -7.59
C ARG A 355 -14.89 15.04 -6.11
N ASP A 356 -13.62 15.21 -5.76
CA ASP A 356 -13.12 15.18 -4.40
C ASP A 356 -12.24 16.40 -4.16
N THR A 357 -12.55 17.19 -3.14
CA THR A 357 -11.65 18.25 -2.66
C THR A 357 -11.53 18.21 -1.16
N ARG A 358 -10.31 18.17 -0.65
CA ARG A 358 -10.09 18.00 0.78
C ARG A 358 -8.86 18.70 1.32
N TRP A 359 -8.93 19.02 2.59
CA TRP A 359 -7.77 19.30 3.44
C TRP A 359 -7.61 18.15 4.43
N VAL A 360 -6.39 17.65 4.55
CA VAL A 360 -6.05 16.61 5.51
C VAL A 360 -4.93 17.11 6.40
N GLN A 361 -5.01 16.82 7.68
CA GLN A 361 -3.97 17.16 8.65
C GLN A 361 -3.84 16.08 9.71
N GLY A 362 -2.63 15.89 10.24
CA GLY A 362 -2.42 14.89 11.27
C GLY A 362 -1.06 14.92 11.92
N VAL A 363 -0.96 14.15 13.00
CA VAL A 363 0.28 13.91 13.75
C VAL A 363 0.37 12.44 14.08
N ARG A 364 1.55 11.87 13.88
CA ARG A 364 1.92 10.53 14.30
C ARG A 364 3.11 10.65 15.22
N ALA A 365 2.96 10.24 16.47
CA ALA A 365 4.03 10.33 17.46
C ALA A 365 4.22 8.98 18.13
N SER A 366 5.48 8.59 18.35
CA SER A 366 5.82 7.42 19.14
C SER A 366 7.03 7.70 20.03
N ARG A 367 7.03 7.04 21.18
CA ARG A 367 8.17 7.01 22.09
C ARG A 367 8.38 5.61 22.63
N THR A 368 9.55 5.06 22.35
CA THR A 368 10.04 3.79 22.87
C THR A 368 10.95 4.03 24.07
N TYR A 369 10.76 3.26 25.13
CA TYR A 369 11.65 3.21 26.28
C TYR A 369 12.39 1.87 26.30
N PHE A 370 13.72 1.93 26.35
CA PHE A 370 14.59 0.77 26.47
C PHE A 370 14.83 0.50 27.96
N THR A 371 14.34 -0.63 28.45
CA THR A 371 14.34 -0.98 29.87
C THR A 371 14.77 -2.42 30.10
N GLN A 372 14.91 -2.81 31.37
CA GLN A 372 15.14 -4.19 31.76
C GLN A 372 14.15 -4.63 32.83
N TRP A 373 13.48 -5.77 32.62
CA TRP A 373 12.61 -6.39 33.63
C TRP A 373 13.23 -7.72 34.04
N CYS A 374 13.62 -7.87 35.32
CA CYS A 374 14.31 -9.08 35.81
C CYS A 374 15.54 -9.45 34.95
N SER A 375 16.33 -8.45 34.53
CA SER A 375 17.50 -8.55 33.62
C SER A 375 17.20 -8.91 32.15
N MET A 376 15.92 -9.06 31.77
CA MET A 376 15.52 -9.25 30.37
C MET A 376 15.40 -7.88 29.68
N PRO A 377 15.96 -7.70 28.48
CA PRO A 377 15.71 -6.51 27.66
C PRO A 377 14.22 -6.36 27.33
N VAL A 378 13.70 -5.16 27.53
CA VAL A 378 12.30 -4.82 27.25
C VAL A 378 12.21 -3.47 26.57
N GLU A 379 11.48 -3.43 25.46
CA GLU A 379 11.11 -2.21 24.76
C GLU A 379 9.63 -1.92 25.00
N ASN A 380 9.31 -0.71 25.44
CA ASN A 380 7.93 -0.26 25.62
C ASN A 380 7.69 0.97 24.74
N THR A 381 6.86 0.81 23.71
CA THR A 381 6.49 1.89 22.80
C THR A 381 5.10 2.39 23.13
N PHE A 382 4.97 3.70 23.31
CA PHE A 382 3.70 4.40 23.40
C PHE A 382 3.57 5.28 22.17
N GLY A 383 2.45 5.16 21.46
CA GLY A 383 2.20 5.98 20.29
C GLY A 383 0.80 6.55 20.23
N LEU A 384 0.66 7.55 19.38
CA LEU A 384 -0.57 8.26 19.13
C LEU A 384 -0.58 8.69 17.66
N ASP A 385 -1.60 8.26 16.93
CA ASP A 385 -1.94 8.78 15.61
C ASP A 385 -3.19 9.67 15.74
N VAL A 386 -3.19 10.84 15.12
CA VAL A 386 -4.35 11.72 14.99
C VAL A 386 -4.44 12.17 13.55
N ARG A 387 -5.61 12.03 12.94
CA ARG A 387 -5.88 12.45 11.57
C ARG A 387 -7.24 13.14 11.50
N ASN A 388 -7.32 14.20 10.72
CA ASN A 388 -8.57 14.90 10.41
C ASN A 388 -8.62 15.24 8.92
N ASP A 389 -9.73 14.87 8.29
CA ASP A 389 -10.02 15.11 6.88
C ASP A 389 -11.26 15.99 6.80
N VAL A 390 -11.17 17.11 6.08
CA VAL A 390 -12.30 17.98 5.73
C VAL A 390 -12.51 17.88 4.24
N ILE A 391 -13.59 17.22 3.84
CA ILE A 391 -13.82 16.70 2.49
C ILE A 391 -15.07 17.35 1.91
N HIS A 392 -15.03 17.69 0.62
CA HIS A 392 -16.19 18.07 -0.17
C HIS A 392 -16.24 17.18 -1.41
N ASP A 393 -17.30 16.39 -1.47
CA ASP A 393 -17.49 15.37 -2.47
C ASP A 393 -18.69 15.69 -3.37
N GLY A 394 -18.61 15.24 -4.61
CA GLY A 394 -19.71 15.33 -5.56
C GLY A 394 -19.74 14.18 -6.56
N LEU A 395 -20.96 13.76 -6.90
CA LEU A 395 -21.24 12.83 -7.98
C LEU A 395 -22.27 13.45 -8.91
N PHE A 396 -21.92 13.56 -10.19
CA PHE A 396 -22.73 14.23 -11.21
C PHE A 396 -22.88 13.34 -12.44
N ASN A 397 -24.09 13.24 -12.98
CA ASN A 397 -24.27 12.67 -14.32
C ASN A 397 -23.83 13.72 -15.34
N THR A 398 -23.05 13.30 -16.33
CA THR A 398 -22.45 14.16 -17.34
C THR A 398 -22.63 13.61 -18.74
N GLN A 399 -22.45 14.46 -19.75
CA GLN A 399 -22.24 14.04 -21.13
C GLN A 399 -21.20 14.97 -21.72
N ASP A 400 -20.15 14.42 -22.34
CA ASP A 400 -19.00 15.18 -22.83
C ASP A 400 -18.43 16.13 -21.75
N ARG A 401 -18.37 15.64 -20.50
CA ARG A 401 -17.98 16.39 -19.29
C ARG A 401 -18.88 17.59 -18.92
N ILE A 402 -20.04 17.72 -19.54
CA ILE A 402 -21.06 18.73 -19.17
C ILE A 402 -22.02 18.10 -18.17
N VAL A 403 -22.16 18.72 -16.99
CA VAL A 403 -23.10 18.27 -15.94
C VAL A 403 -24.54 18.37 -16.44
N LEU A 404 -25.22 17.22 -16.43
CA LEU A 404 -26.64 17.09 -16.74
C LEU A 404 -27.50 17.15 -15.48
N SER A 405 -27.05 16.50 -14.40
CA SER A 405 -27.73 16.47 -13.11
C SER A 405 -26.78 16.12 -11.98
N THR A 406 -27.04 16.63 -10.79
CA THR A 406 -26.35 16.21 -9.56
C THR A 406 -27.01 14.96 -8.99
N VAL A 407 -26.22 13.91 -8.73
CA VAL A 407 -26.69 12.73 -7.97
C VAL A 407 -26.63 13.03 -6.48
N ARG A 408 -25.46 13.48 -5.99
CA ARG A 408 -25.29 13.92 -4.61
C ARG A 408 -24.08 14.85 -4.42
N THR A 409 -24.13 15.65 -3.36
CA THR A 409 -22.97 16.39 -2.83
C THR A 409 -22.97 16.37 -1.31
N ASP A 410 -21.78 16.24 -0.73
CA ASP A 410 -21.60 16.03 0.71
C ASP A 410 -20.39 16.83 1.21
N ASN A 411 -20.53 17.42 2.41
CA ASN A 411 -19.42 18.00 3.16
C ASN A 411 -19.16 17.07 4.35
N ILE A 412 -17.98 16.48 4.41
CA ILE A 412 -17.64 15.46 5.41
C ILE A 412 -16.49 15.99 6.27
N VAL A 413 -16.57 15.77 7.58
CA VAL A 413 -15.45 15.88 8.50
C VAL A 413 -15.23 14.53 9.15
N GLU A 414 -14.10 13.91 8.83
CA GLU A 414 -13.72 12.62 9.39
C GLU A 414 -12.52 12.81 10.32
N THR A 415 -12.57 12.26 11.52
CA THR A 415 -11.49 12.39 12.51
C THR A 415 -11.22 11.06 13.17
N ASP A 416 -9.97 10.62 13.11
CA ASP A 416 -9.46 9.47 13.84
C ASP A 416 -8.43 9.89 14.90
N VAL A 417 -8.57 9.34 16.10
CA VAL A 417 -7.63 9.46 17.20
C VAL A 417 -7.31 8.06 17.69
N ALA A 418 -6.05 7.67 17.55
CA ALA A 418 -5.64 6.29 17.79
C ALA A 418 -4.39 6.16 18.67
N PRO A 419 -4.56 6.03 19.99
CA PRO A 419 -3.46 5.65 20.87
C PRO A 419 -3.12 4.15 20.71
N TYR A 420 -1.83 3.84 20.77
CA TYR A 420 -1.36 2.46 20.80
C TYR A 420 -0.21 2.24 21.78
N PHE A 421 -0.06 0.99 22.18
CA PHE A 421 1.02 0.51 23.02
C PHE A 421 1.60 -0.76 22.43
N GLU A 422 2.92 -0.87 22.45
CA GLU A 422 3.65 -2.07 22.04
C GLU A 422 4.71 -2.43 23.09
N ASN A 423 4.85 -3.71 23.35
CA ASN A 423 5.80 -4.26 24.30
C ASN A 423 6.57 -5.41 23.66
N LYS A 424 7.89 -5.25 23.55
CA LYS A 424 8.81 -6.30 23.08
C LYS A 424 9.60 -6.82 24.26
N ILE A 425 9.57 -8.13 24.50
CA ILE A 425 10.31 -8.76 25.60
C ILE A 425 11.15 -9.91 25.04
N GLN A 426 12.45 -9.87 25.34
CA GLN A 426 13.36 -10.97 25.10
C GLN A 426 13.40 -11.91 26.33
N TRP A 427 12.47 -12.88 26.38
CA TRP A 427 12.33 -13.79 27.53
C TRP A 427 13.52 -14.73 27.71
N LEU A 428 14.04 -15.27 26.61
CA LEU A 428 15.18 -16.19 26.55
C LEU A 428 16.00 -15.86 25.31
N PRO A 429 17.29 -16.27 25.19
CA PRO A 429 18.09 -16.00 23.99
C PRO A 429 17.48 -16.45 22.66
N LYS A 430 16.55 -17.40 22.70
CA LYS A 430 15.85 -17.96 21.52
C LYS A 430 14.33 -17.82 21.58
N PHE A 431 13.81 -16.92 22.39
CA PHE A 431 12.38 -16.68 22.49
C PHE A 431 12.10 -15.23 22.86
N ARG A 432 11.38 -14.53 21.98
CA ARG A 432 10.87 -13.17 22.22
C ARG A 432 9.40 -13.08 21.88
N THR A 433 8.72 -12.13 22.51
CA THR A 433 7.32 -11.82 22.20
C THR A 433 7.16 -10.34 21.93
N VAL A 434 6.21 -10.02 21.05
CA VAL A 434 5.71 -8.66 20.86
C VAL A 434 4.22 -8.66 21.14
N PHE A 435 3.80 -7.84 22.10
CA PHE A 435 2.39 -7.60 22.38
C PHE A 435 2.04 -6.17 21.95
N GLY A 436 1.02 -6.03 21.12
CA GLY A 436 0.49 -4.75 20.66
C GLY A 436 -0.97 -4.57 21.09
N LEU A 437 -1.34 -3.34 21.41
CA LEU A 437 -2.72 -2.95 21.63
C LEU A 437 -2.93 -1.54 21.06
N ARG A 438 -3.79 -1.46 20.04
CA ARG A 438 -4.24 -0.21 19.43
C ARG A 438 -5.74 -0.02 19.65
N TYR A 439 -6.17 1.24 19.72
CA TYR A 439 -7.56 1.63 19.71
C TYR A 439 -7.73 2.79 18.75
N ASP A 440 -8.71 2.72 17.85
CA ASP A 440 -9.06 3.81 16.96
C ASP A 440 -10.45 4.33 17.35
N PHE A 441 -10.58 5.66 17.41
CA PHE A 441 -11.80 6.36 17.77
C PHE A 441 -12.15 7.31 16.64
N ILE A 442 -13.15 6.95 15.86
CA ILE A 442 -13.44 7.57 14.56
C ILE A 442 -14.78 8.28 14.62
N ASN A 443 -14.80 9.54 14.25
CA ASN A 443 -16.02 10.33 14.08
C ASN A 443 -16.21 10.68 12.61
N PHE A 444 -17.37 10.28 12.08
CA PHE A 444 -17.86 10.61 10.75
C PHE A 444 -18.96 11.65 10.88
N ASP A 445 -18.65 12.92 10.62
CA ASP A 445 -19.65 13.98 10.47
C ASP A 445 -19.92 14.17 8.98
N ASN A 446 -21.12 13.78 8.53
CA ASN A 446 -21.55 14.02 7.15
C ASN A 446 -22.63 15.08 7.12
N ASN A 447 -22.48 16.08 6.27
CA ASN A 447 -23.55 17.00 5.91
C ASN A 447 -23.88 16.86 4.42
N ASN A 448 -24.93 16.09 4.13
CA ASN A 448 -25.46 15.98 2.78
C ASN A 448 -26.11 17.30 2.35
N THR A 449 -25.49 17.96 1.36
CA THR A 449 -25.93 19.27 0.87
C THR A 449 -26.88 19.17 -0.31
N PHE A 450 -26.86 18.05 -1.04
CA PHE A 450 -27.80 17.76 -2.12
C PHE A 450 -27.95 16.25 -2.36
N THR A 451 -29.16 15.81 -2.70
CA THR A 451 -29.42 14.55 -3.44
C THR A 451 -30.43 14.77 -4.56
N TYR A 452 -30.35 13.96 -5.61
CA TYR A 452 -31.31 13.97 -6.71
C TYR A 452 -32.74 13.68 -6.22
N ALA A 453 -32.91 12.68 -5.34
CA ALA A 453 -34.21 12.23 -4.83
C ALA A 453 -34.98 13.32 -4.08
N THR A 454 -34.28 14.15 -3.29
CA THR A 454 -34.90 15.26 -2.54
C THR A 454 -34.89 16.59 -3.27
N ASN A 455 -34.13 16.71 -4.38
CA ASN A 455 -33.86 17.95 -5.10
C ASN A 455 -33.40 19.08 -4.15
N GLY A 456 -32.50 18.76 -3.24
CA GLY A 456 -32.01 19.64 -2.18
C GLY A 456 -31.24 18.87 -1.12
N PRO A 457 -30.91 19.49 0.02
CA PRO A 457 -30.27 18.80 1.14
C PRO A 457 -31.09 17.58 1.60
N ASN A 458 -30.43 16.51 2.03
CA ASN A 458 -31.08 15.36 2.65
C ASN A 458 -30.67 15.23 4.14
N PRO A 459 -31.39 15.87 5.08
CA PRO A 459 -31.06 15.79 6.51
C PRO A 459 -31.12 14.38 7.10
N ALA A 460 -31.78 13.42 6.44
CA ALA A 460 -31.84 12.03 6.90
C ALA A 460 -30.48 11.31 6.75
N ASP A 461 -29.66 11.79 5.81
CA ASP A 461 -28.33 11.26 5.50
C ASP A 461 -27.20 12.15 6.08
N SER A 462 -27.56 13.17 6.88
CA SER A 462 -26.65 14.04 7.61
C SER A 462 -26.52 13.66 9.09
N GLY A 463 -25.39 14.01 9.70
CA GLY A 463 -25.13 13.99 11.14
C GLY A 463 -23.85 13.27 11.55
N ASP A 464 -23.65 13.17 12.86
CA ASP A 464 -22.48 12.52 13.44
C ASP A 464 -22.68 11.01 13.65
N ARG A 465 -21.66 10.22 13.33
CA ARG A 465 -21.52 8.82 13.72
C ARG A 465 -20.16 8.59 14.34
N PHE A 466 -20.16 8.01 15.53
CA PHE A 466 -18.95 7.64 16.24
C PHE A 466 -18.80 6.13 16.29
N ALA A 467 -17.61 5.65 15.96
CA ALA A 467 -17.22 4.25 16.04
C ALA A 467 -15.87 4.11 16.73
N TYR A 468 -15.61 2.93 17.27
CA TYR A 468 -14.31 2.60 17.84
C TYR A 468 -14.02 1.12 17.72
N THR A 469 -12.74 0.76 17.62
CA THR A 469 -12.31 -0.64 17.50
C THR A 469 -11.06 -0.93 18.35
N PRO A 470 -11.07 -1.96 19.21
CA PRO A 470 -9.86 -2.44 19.87
C PRO A 470 -9.12 -3.44 18.98
N GLU A 471 -7.80 -3.30 18.90
CA GLU A 471 -6.93 -4.14 18.07
C GLU A 471 -5.80 -4.78 18.89
N PRO A 472 -6.06 -5.90 19.57
CA PRO A 472 -5.00 -6.67 20.21
C PRO A 472 -4.17 -7.43 19.16
N LYS A 473 -2.84 -7.44 19.35
CA LYS A 473 -1.89 -8.08 18.45
C LYS A 473 -0.83 -8.82 19.27
N LEU A 474 -0.42 -10.01 18.83
CA LEU A 474 0.57 -10.84 19.51
C LEU A 474 1.45 -11.57 18.50
N SER A 475 2.75 -11.46 18.71
CA SER A 475 3.79 -12.14 17.94
C SER A 475 4.65 -12.98 18.88
N LEU A 476 4.80 -14.26 18.60
CA LEU A 476 5.71 -15.17 19.29
C LEU A 476 6.82 -15.56 18.32
N ILE A 477 8.07 -15.25 18.68
CA ILE A 477 9.22 -15.49 17.82
C ILE A 477 10.18 -16.43 18.51
N PHE A 478 10.53 -17.51 17.81
CA PHE A 478 11.37 -18.59 18.29
C PHE A 478 12.65 -18.69 17.46
N GLY A 479 13.80 -18.82 18.12
CA GLY A 479 15.11 -18.92 17.49
C GLY A 479 15.95 -17.66 17.67
N PRO A 480 17.07 -17.53 16.92
CA PRO A 480 17.43 -18.39 15.80
C PRO A 480 18.04 -19.77 16.20
N TRP A 481 17.72 -20.82 15.44
CA TRP A 481 18.48 -22.08 15.41
C TRP A 481 19.06 -22.27 14.01
N ALA A 482 20.38 -22.48 13.89
CA ALA A 482 21.04 -22.59 12.59
C ALA A 482 20.60 -21.48 11.61
N LYS A 483 20.60 -20.22 12.09
CA LYS A 483 20.14 -19.03 11.35
C LYS A 483 18.68 -19.11 10.86
N THR A 484 17.80 -19.76 11.62
CA THR A 484 16.38 -19.90 11.29
C THR A 484 15.49 -19.46 12.46
N GLU A 485 14.55 -18.57 12.19
CA GLU A 485 13.51 -18.12 13.13
C GLU A 485 12.13 -18.65 12.69
N PHE A 486 11.29 -18.95 13.68
CA PHE A 486 9.88 -19.32 13.51
C PHE A 486 8.99 -18.26 14.15
N TYR A 487 7.88 -17.94 13.49
CA TYR A 487 6.98 -16.87 13.89
C TYR A 487 5.57 -17.43 14.00
N LEU A 488 4.87 -17.04 15.07
CA LEU A 488 3.43 -17.19 15.22
C LEU A 488 2.86 -15.80 15.50
N ASN A 489 2.07 -15.27 14.57
CA ASN A 489 1.48 -13.94 14.69
C ASN A 489 -0.04 -14.07 14.69
N GLY A 490 -0.71 -13.23 15.47
CA GLY A 490 -2.17 -13.15 15.51
C GLY A 490 -2.59 -11.76 15.93
N GLY A 491 -3.62 -11.22 15.29
CA GLY A 491 -4.02 -9.83 15.55
C GLY A 491 -5.36 -9.46 14.93
N MET A 492 -5.79 -8.26 15.27
CA MET A 492 -6.96 -7.61 14.67
C MET A 492 -6.51 -6.33 13.96
N GLY A 493 -7.20 -6.00 12.87
CA GLY A 493 -7.07 -4.77 12.10
C GLY A 493 -8.46 -4.39 11.55
N PHE A 494 -8.54 -3.40 10.68
CA PHE A 494 -9.79 -2.98 10.07
C PHE A 494 -9.57 -2.09 8.85
N HIS A 495 -10.65 -1.87 8.10
CA HIS A 495 -10.84 -0.65 7.31
C HIS A 495 -12.12 0.09 7.78
N THR A 496 -12.15 1.40 7.61
CA THR A 496 -13.37 2.21 7.64
C THR A 496 -14.15 2.05 6.35
N ASP A 497 -15.47 2.25 6.42
CA ASP A 497 -16.32 2.43 5.23
C ASP A 497 -16.61 3.93 5.05
N ASP A 498 -16.89 4.32 3.80
CA ASP A 498 -17.25 5.68 3.40
C ASP A 498 -18.31 6.32 4.31
N ALA A 499 -18.01 7.50 4.86
CA ALA A 499 -18.88 8.28 5.72
C ALA A 499 -20.29 8.48 5.13
N ARG A 500 -20.39 8.62 3.80
CA ARG A 500 -21.65 8.74 3.08
C ARG A 500 -22.47 7.46 3.18
N GLY A 501 -21.84 6.29 3.07
CA GLY A 501 -22.45 4.97 3.23
C GLY A 501 -22.78 4.63 4.70
N VAL A 502 -21.97 5.11 5.64
CA VAL A 502 -22.21 4.97 7.07
C VAL A 502 -23.42 5.80 7.53
N ASN A 503 -23.63 6.95 6.91
CA ASN A 503 -24.69 7.87 7.29
C ASN A 503 -25.99 7.66 6.51
N THR A 504 -25.92 7.18 5.26
CA THR A 504 -27.08 7.08 4.36
C THR A 504 -28.20 6.21 4.92
N THR A 505 -29.43 6.65 4.70
CA THR A 505 -30.65 5.90 5.00
C THR A 505 -31.54 5.79 3.78
N GLN A 506 -31.27 6.59 2.75
CA GLN A 506 -32.03 6.66 1.52
C GLN A 506 -31.06 6.71 0.33
N ASP A 507 -31.38 5.96 -0.71
CA ASP A 507 -30.65 6.04 -1.97
C ASP A 507 -30.74 7.46 -2.56
N PRO A 508 -29.62 8.09 -2.94
CA PRO A 508 -29.58 9.49 -3.37
C PRO A 508 -30.34 9.76 -4.67
N THR A 509 -30.62 8.73 -5.46
CA THR A 509 -31.31 8.84 -6.76
C THR A 509 -32.80 8.55 -6.65
N THR A 510 -33.18 7.47 -5.96
CA THR A 510 -34.54 6.96 -5.88
C THR A 510 -35.29 7.36 -4.62
N GLY A 511 -34.57 7.74 -3.55
CA GLY A 511 -35.14 8.03 -2.23
C GLY A 511 -35.64 6.79 -1.49
N LEU A 512 -35.38 5.59 -2.02
CA LEU A 512 -35.77 4.35 -1.36
C LEU A 512 -34.89 4.07 -0.14
N PRO A 513 -35.43 3.45 0.93
CA PRO A 513 -34.63 3.11 2.10
C PRO A 513 -33.48 2.16 1.76
N VAL A 514 -32.28 2.46 2.26
CA VAL A 514 -31.09 1.61 2.15
C VAL A 514 -30.53 1.27 3.52
N GLN A 515 -29.79 0.17 3.60
CA GLN A 515 -29.07 -0.21 4.81
C GLN A 515 -27.74 0.55 4.88
N ARG A 516 -27.41 1.02 6.08
CA ARG A 516 -26.10 1.63 6.35
C ARG A 516 -24.98 0.61 6.25
N ALA A 517 -23.84 1.08 5.73
CA ALA A 517 -22.57 0.40 5.85
C ALA A 517 -22.14 0.28 7.33
N LEU A 518 -21.21 -0.64 7.61
CA LEU A 518 -20.61 -0.72 8.94
C LEU A 518 -19.57 0.40 9.04
N PRO A 519 -19.56 1.25 10.08
CA PRO A 519 -18.51 2.27 10.19
C PRO A 519 -17.08 1.72 10.16
N ILE A 520 -16.91 0.49 10.66
CA ILE A 520 -15.64 -0.20 10.76
C ILE A 520 -15.88 -1.68 10.40
N ALA A 521 -15.15 -2.16 9.39
CA ALA A 521 -15.09 -3.56 9.03
C ALA A 521 -13.85 -4.21 9.67
N GLN A 522 -14.06 -5.04 10.69
CA GLN A 522 -12.93 -5.67 11.39
C GLN A 522 -12.34 -6.84 10.60
N THR A 523 -11.01 -6.91 10.62
CA THR A 523 -10.22 -8.04 10.12
C THR A 523 -9.56 -8.77 11.29
N VAL A 524 -9.70 -10.08 11.34
CA VAL A 524 -8.99 -10.94 12.31
C VAL A 524 -8.06 -11.87 11.56
N GLY A 525 -6.78 -11.87 11.94
CA GLY A 525 -5.75 -12.61 11.24
C GLY A 525 -4.87 -13.48 12.12
N GLY A 526 -4.26 -14.49 11.52
CA GLY A 526 -3.18 -15.24 12.12
C GLY A 526 -2.27 -15.89 11.07
N GLU A 527 -0.99 -16.02 11.39
CA GLU A 527 -0.01 -16.66 10.51
C GLU A 527 1.04 -17.47 11.29
N PHE A 528 1.57 -18.48 10.61
CA PHE A 528 2.78 -19.20 10.98
C PHE A 528 3.78 -19.04 9.85
N GLY A 529 5.02 -18.67 10.19
CA GLY A 529 6.06 -18.57 9.19
C GLY A 529 7.45 -18.90 9.68
N VAL A 530 8.33 -19.08 8.71
CA VAL A 530 9.73 -19.43 8.92
C VAL A 530 10.58 -18.46 8.12
N ARG A 531 11.63 -17.90 8.73
CA ARG A 531 12.68 -17.15 8.05
C ARG A 531 14.00 -17.85 8.25
N THR A 532 14.73 -18.10 7.17
CA THR A 532 16.02 -18.78 7.24
C THR A 532 17.09 -18.08 6.41
N LEU A 533 18.27 -17.95 7.00
CA LEU A 533 19.54 -17.58 6.37
C LEU A 533 20.54 -18.76 6.43
N ALA A 534 20.03 -20.00 6.51
CA ALA A 534 20.87 -21.20 6.65
C ALA A 534 21.75 -21.46 5.42
N VAL A 535 21.24 -21.10 4.23
CA VAL A 535 22.02 -21.11 2.98
C VAL A 535 22.72 -19.75 2.86
N PRO A 536 24.07 -19.71 2.65
CA PRO A 536 24.80 -18.46 2.51
C PRO A 536 24.19 -17.55 1.43
N ASN A 537 23.97 -16.29 1.79
CA ASN A 537 23.43 -15.22 0.92
C ASN A 537 22.00 -15.46 0.39
N LEU A 538 21.29 -16.46 0.89
CA LEU A 538 19.87 -16.66 0.62
C LEU A 538 19.05 -16.21 1.82
N GLN A 539 18.16 -15.26 1.59
CA GLN A 539 17.03 -15.01 2.48
C GLN A 539 15.82 -15.76 1.94
N SER A 540 15.25 -16.67 2.73
CA SER A 540 13.99 -17.32 2.39
C SER A 540 12.99 -17.21 3.52
N THR A 541 11.75 -16.87 3.17
CA THR A 541 10.61 -16.82 4.08
C THR A 541 9.46 -17.65 3.52
N LEU A 542 8.93 -18.57 4.31
CA LEU A 542 7.73 -19.35 3.98
C LEU A 542 6.67 -19.09 5.05
N THR A 543 5.48 -18.68 4.64
CA THR A 543 4.41 -18.25 5.55
C THR A 543 3.07 -18.83 5.13
N PHE A 544 2.32 -19.32 6.11
CA PHE A 544 0.93 -19.76 5.97
C PHE A 544 0.05 -18.84 6.81
N TRP A 545 -1.01 -18.32 6.22
CA TRP A 545 -1.84 -17.29 6.85
C TRP A 545 -3.33 -17.55 6.65
N VAL A 546 -4.13 -16.98 7.55
CA VAL A 546 -5.59 -16.95 7.49
C VAL A 546 -6.08 -15.57 7.94
N LEU A 547 -7.04 -15.01 7.23
CA LEU A 547 -7.71 -13.74 7.53
C LEU A 547 -9.22 -13.96 7.46
N ARG A 548 -9.96 -13.30 8.34
CA ARG A 548 -11.43 -13.27 8.33
C ARG A 548 -11.88 -11.82 8.38
N LEU A 549 -12.59 -11.36 7.37
CA LEU A 549 -13.15 -10.01 7.35
C LEU A 549 -14.60 -10.03 7.81
N GLN A 550 -15.02 -8.93 8.41
CA GLN A 550 -16.41 -8.72 8.81
C GLN A 550 -17.28 -8.27 7.63
N SER A 551 -16.71 -7.50 6.71
CA SER A 551 -17.33 -6.94 5.52
C SER A 551 -16.27 -6.91 4.42
N GLU A 552 -16.65 -7.27 3.20
CA GLU A 552 -15.80 -7.21 2.01
C GLU A 552 -16.22 -6.01 1.16
N LEU A 553 -15.29 -5.37 0.45
CA LEU A 553 -15.61 -4.39 -0.58
C LEU A 553 -15.63 -5.07 -1.96
N ILE A 554 -16.80 -5.16 -2.58
CA ILE A 554 -17.00 -5.82 -3.87
C ILE A 554 -17.09 -4.75 -4.96
N PHE A 555 -16.37 -4.91 -6.07
CA PHE A 555 -16.47 -4.03 -7.22
C PHE A 555 -17.89 -4.02 -7.82
N ASP A 556 -18.41 -2.82 -8.05
CA ASP A 556 -19.68 -2.53 -8.71
C ASP A 556 -19.40 -1.90 -10.08
N GLY A 557 -19.82 -2.57 -11.14
CA GLY A 557 -19.57 -2.13 -12.52
C GLY A 557 -20.42 -0.93 -12.96
N ASP A 558 -21.54 -0.64 -12.28
CA ASP A 558 -22.41 0.48 -12.61
C ASP A 558 -21.78 1.80 -12.16
N THR A 559 -21.23 1.81 -10.95
CA THR A 559 -20.53 2.99 -10.39
C THR A 559 -19.04 2.99 -10.69
N GLY A 560 -18.48 1.82 -11.04
CA GLY A 560 -17.03 1.61 -11.16
C GLY A 560 -16.29 1.87 -9.84
N THR A 561 -16.95 1.57 -8.72
CA THR A 561 -16.45 1.71 -7.34
C THR A 561 -16.69 0.40 -6.59
N THR A 562 -16.22 0.26 -5.35
CA THR A 562 -16.64 -0.85 -4.49
C THR A 562 -17.85 -0.54 -3.61
N VAL A 563 -18.60 -1.57 -3.23
CA VAL A 563 -19.68 -1.54 -2.24
C VAL A 563 -19.44 -2.53 -1.09
N PRO A 564 -19.78 -2.18 0.17
CA PRO A 564 -19.68 -3.10 1.29
C PRO A 564 -20.64 -4.28 1.18
N SER A 565 -20.11 -5.49 1.31
CA SER A 565 -20.86 -6.74 1.41
C SER A 565 -21.42 -6.92 2.81
N PRO A 566 -22.69 -7.33 2.97
CA PRO A 566 -23.22 -7.71 4.27
C PRO A 566 -22.63 -9.03 4.81
N ASP A 567 -21.95 -9.80 3.95
CA ASP A 567 -21.46 -11.13 4.27
C ASP A 567 -19.96 -11.11 4.62
N PRO A 568 -19.57 -11.68 5.78
CA PRO A 568 -18.16 -11.81 6.14
C PRO A 568 -17.48 -12.86 5.26
N ASP A 569 -16.16 -12.77 5.11
CA ASP A 569 -15.39 -13.70 4.30
C ASP A 569 -14.28 -14.41 5.11
N LEU A 570 -13.65 -15.42 4.49
CA LEU A 570 -12.48 -16.11 4.99
C LEU A 570 -11.46 -16.26 3.86
N ARG A 571 -10.25 -15.79 4.13
CA ARG A 571 -9.11 -15.85 3.22
C ARG A 571 -8.01 -16.69 3.83
N LYS A 572 -7.34 -17.50 3.02
CA LYS A 572 -6.17 -18.28 3.45
C LYS A 572 -5.18 -18.42 2.32
N GLY A 573 -3.91 -18.56 2.66
CA GLY A 573 -2.90 -18.71 1.63
C GLY A 573 -1.53 -19.10 2.15
N VAL A 574 -0.63 -19.20 1.19
CA VAL A 574 0.80 -19.44 1.40
C VAL A 574 1.60 -18.41 0.61
N GLU A 575 2.67 -17.89 1.22
CA GLU A 575 3.63 -17.01 0.58
C GLU A 575 5.03 -17.61 0.77
N TRP A 576 5.78 -17.75 -0.33
CA TRP A 576 7.17 -18.19 -0.31
C TRP A 576 8.01 -17.15 -1.03
N ALA A 577 8.81 -16.41 -0.26
CA ALA A 577 9.60 -15.30 -0.76
C ALA A 577 11.09 -15.62 -0.65
N ASN A 578 11.85 -15.34 -1.71
CA ASN A 578 13.27 -15.69 -1.79
C ASN A 578 14.07 -14.55 -2.41
N TYR A 579 15.17 -14.18 -1.75
CA TYR A 579 16.14 -13.21 -2.25
C TYR A 579 17.54 -13.82 -2.10
N TYR A 580 18.21 -14.06 -3.22
CA TYR A 580 19.47 -14.81 -3.28
C TYR A 580 20.56 -14.03 -3.98
N THR A 581 21.67 -13.78 -3.27
CA THR A 581 22.87 -13.10 -3.80
C THR A 581 24.08 -14.03 -3.79
N PRO A 582 24.12 -15.08 -4.64
CA PRO A 582 25.21 -16.07 -4.65
C PRO A 582 26.59 -15.45 -4.86
N THR A 583 26.64 -14.30 -5.55
CA THR A 583 27.85 -13.52 -5.81
C THR A 583 27.51 -12.03 -5.71
N LYS A 584 28.53 -11.16 -5.66
CA LYS A 584 28.32 -9.70 -5.65
C LYS A 584 27.74 -9.12 -6.93
N TRP A 585 27.76 -9.86 -8.04
CA TRP A 585 27.30 -9.40 -9.35
C TRP A 585 26.01 -10.09 -9.80
N LEU A 586 25.40 -10.96 -8.99
CA LEU A 586 24.20 -11.70 -9.35
C LEU A 586 23.19 -11.71 -8.20
N THR A 587 21.99 -11.23 -8.48
CA THR A 587 20.81 -11.32 -7.61
C THR A 587 19.72 -12.13 -8.30
N ILE A 588 19.06 -12.99 -7.53
CA ILE A 588 17.89 -13.75 -7.95
C ILE A 588 16.80 -13.55 -6.90
N ASP A 589 15.66 -12.98 -7.31
CA ASP A 589 14.46 -12.91 -6.49
C ASP A 589 13.36 -13.81 -7.07
N ALA A 590 12.66 -14.54 -6.19
CA ALA A 590 11.63 -15.48 -6.58
C ALA A 590 10.57 -15.59 -5.48
N ASP A 591 9.47 -14.90 -5.71
CA ASP A 591 8.35 -14.78 -4.79
C ASP A 591 7.12 -15.47 -5.41
N PHE A 592 6.51 -16.37 -4.62
CA PHE A 592 5.30 -17.11 -4.96
C PHE A 592 4.24 -16.85 -3.90
N ALA A 593 3.01 -16.52 -4.32
CA ALA A 593 1.86 -16.43 -3.43
C ALA A 593 0.68 -17.19 -4.02
N ALA A 594 -0.05 -17.91 -3.17
CA ALA A 594 -1.29 -18.57 -3.53
C ALA A 594 -2.33 -18.35 -2.43
N SER A 595 -3.52 -17.90 -2.83
CA SER A 595 -4.63 -17.55 -1.94
C SER A 595 -5.95 -18.14 -2.40
N SER A 596 -6.88 -18.24 -1.46
CA SER A 596 -8.29 -18.58 -1.66
C SER A 596 -9.12 -17.71 -0.73
N ALA A 597 -10.17 -17.09 -1.25
CA ALA A 597 -11.10 -16.20 -0.53
C ALA A 597 -12.53 -16.68 -0.77
N HIS A 598 -13.31 -16.84 0.30
CA HIS A 598 -14.70 -17.26 0.22
C HIS A 598 -15.57 -16.52 1.23
N PHE A 599 -16.75 -16.09 0.81
CA PHE A 599 -17.79 -15.62 1.71
C PHE A 599 -18.27 -16.74 2.64
N LEU A 600 -18.69 -16.35 3.84
CA LEU A 600 -19.23 -17.24 4.87
C LEU A 600 -20.75 -17.10 4.96
N GLY A 601 -21.44 -18.17 5.38
CA GLY A 601 -22.86 -18.08 5.75
C GLY A 601 -23.88 -18.34 4.63
N ASN A 602 -23.44 -18.86 3.47
CA ASN A 602 -24.27 -19.07 2.27
C ASN A 602 -24.84 -17.76 1.72
N PRO A 603 -23.98 -16.83 1.30
CA PRO A 603 -24.40 -15.58 0.67
C PRO A 603 -25.28 -15.83 -0.56
N VAL A 604 -26.09 -14.83 -0.91
CA VAL A 604 -26.80 -14.83 -2.19
C VAL A 604 -25.79 -14.63 -3.31
N GLY A 605 -25.90 -15.39 -4.40
CA GLY A 605 -25.00 -15.27 -5.56
C GLY A 605 -23.82 -16.24 -5.56
N GLY A 606 -23.49 -16.89 -4.44
CA GLY A 606 -22.41 -17.88 -4.36
C GLY A 606 -21.29 -17.46 -3.40
N ASP A 607 -20.40 -18.38 -3.07
CA ASP A 607 -19.44 -18.21 -1.98
C ASP A 607 -18.05 -17.72 -2.42
N TYR A 608 -17.82 -17.46 -3.71
CA TYR A 608 -16.56 -16.88 -4.17
C TYR A 608 -16.54 -15.38 -3.93
N VAL A 609 -15.38 -14.86 -3.52
CA VAL A 609 -15.13 -13.42 -3.54
C VAL A 609 -14.65 -13.03 -4.95
N PRO A 610 -15.38 -12.19 -5.70
CA PRO A 610 -14.96 -11.73 -7.02
C PRO A 610 -13.60 -11.03 -6.96
N GLU A 611 -12.82 -11.19 -8.02
CA GLU A 611 -11.50 -10.59 -8.24
C GLU A 611 -10.43 -10.93 -7.20
N ALA A 612 -10.74 -11.82 -6.25
CA ALA A 612 -9.77 -12.25 -5.26
C ALA A 612 -8.55 -12.92 -5.93
N ALA A 613 -7.36 -12.37 -5.70
CA ALA A 613 -6.13 -12.85 -6.32
C ALA A 613 -5.87 -14.33 -5.99
N GLY A 614 -5.72 -15.16 -7.02
CA GLY A 614 -5.45 -16.59 -6.87
C GLY A 614 -3.96 -16.88 -6.67
N VAL A 615 -3.24 -17.05 -7.78
CA VAL A 615 -1.80 -17.33 -7.79
C VAL A 615 -1.05 -16.14 -8.36
N VAL A 616 0.00 -15.72 -7.67
CA VAL A 616 0.91 -14.65 -8.09
C VAL A 616 2.33 -15.18 -8.07
N ILE A 617 3.09 -14.91 -9.14
CA ILE A 617 4.55 -15.16 -9.19
C ILE A 617 5.24 -13.89 -9.64
N SER A 618 6.19 -13.43 -8.83
CA SER A 618 7.11 -12.33 -9.16
C SER A 618 8.53 -12.88 -9.04
N SER A 619 9.30 -12.84 -10.12
CA SER A 619 10.68 -13.33 -10.09
C SER A 619 11.59 -12.51 -10.98
N GLY A 620 12.83 -12.32 -10.56
CA GLY A 620 13.84 -11.55 -11.27
C GLY A 620 15.21 -12.21 -11.21
N ILE A 621 15.97 -12.03 -12.29
CA ILE A 621 17.41 -12.25 -12.29
C ILE A 621 18.07 -10.92 -12.68
N THR A 622 18.98 -10.44 -11.84
CA THR A 622 19.73 -9.21 -12.07
C THR A 622 21.23 -9.48 -12.05
N ILE A 623 21.94 -8.96 -13.04
CA ILE A 623 23.39 -8.93 -13.11
C ILE A 623 23.86 -7.49 -12.87
N HIS A 624 24.75 -7.30 -11.91
CA HIS A 624 25.20 -5.97 -11.46
C HIS A 624 26.62 -5.66 -11.93
N ASP A 625 26.79 -4.50 -12.56
CA ASP A 625 28.06 -3.82 -12.86
C ASP A 625 29.20 -4.75 -13.32
N VAL A 626 28.92 -5.60 -14.31
CA VAL A 626 29.94 -6.42 -14.97
C VAL A 626 30.61 -5.58 -16.06
N LYS A 627 31.72 -4.93 -15.69
CA LYS A 627 32.46 -4.00 -16.57
C LYS A 627 31.59 -2.81 -17.04
N GLY A 628 30.81 -2.23 -16.12
CA GLY A 628 29.91 -1.13 -16.40
C GLY A 628 28.52 -1.56 -16.88
N TRP A 629 28.28 -2.83 -17.16
CA TRP A 629 26.98 -3.34 -17.60
C TRP A 629 26.15 -3.88 -16.43
N SER A 630 24.90 -3.44 -16.33
CA SER A 630 23.88 -4.11 -15.51
C SER A 630 22.71 -4.55 -16.40
N THR A 631 22.04 -5.62 -16.03
CA THR A 631 20.85 -6.09 -16.76
C THR A 631 19.92 -6.85 -15.83
N SER A 632 18.61 -6.73 -16.04
CA SER A 632 17.62 -7.52 -15.31
C SER A 632 16.56 -8.10 -16.25
N LEU A 633 16.07 -9.29 -15.90
CA LEU A 633 14.93 -9.93 -16.55
C LEU A 633 13.93 -10.29 -15.46
N ARG A 634 12.68 -9.83 -15.58
CA ARG A 634 11.63 -10.01 -14.58
C ARG A 634 10.38 -10.63 -15.16
N LEU A 635 9.84 -11.62 -14.45
CA LEU A 635 8.56 -12.27 -14.71
C LEU A 635 7.52 -11.76 -13.72
N ARG A 636 6.38 -11.33 -14.26
CA ARG A 636 5.14 -11.03 -13.53
C ARG A 636 4.07 -12.00 -14.01
N TYR A 637 3.55 -12.83 -13.13
CA TYR A 637 2.44 -13.74 -13.41
C TYR A 637 1.27 -13.45 -12.47
N PHE A 638 0.13 -13.12 -13.05
CA PHE A 638 -1.14 -12.92 -12.38
C PHE A 638 -2.13 -14.00 -12.84
N GLY A 639 -2.48 -14.90 -11.92
CA GLY A 639 -3.29 -16.07 -12.23
C GLY A 639 -4.79 -15.79 -12.40
N PRO A 640 -5.55 -16.78 -12.90
CA PRO A 640 -7.00 -16.67 -13.08
C PRO A 640 -7.75 -16.47 -11.76
N ARG A 641 -8.67 -15.51 -11.72
CA ARG A 641 -9.54 -15.18 -10.58
C ARG A 641 -11.02 -15.21 -10.99
N TYR A 642 -11.91 -15.55 -10.06
CA TYR A 642 -13.34 -15.53 -10.33
C TYR A 642 -13.80 -14.08 -10.50
N LEU A 643 -14.64 -13.81 -11.50
CA LEU A 643 -15.22 -12.48 -11.72
C LEU A 643 -16.64 -12.38 -11.17
N THR A 644 -17.26 -13.52 -10.83
CA THR A 644 -18.60 -13.60 -10.25
C THR A 644 -18.62 -14.44 -8.97
N GLN A 645 -19.57 -14.15 -8.08
CA GLN A 645 -19.73 -14.87 -6.81
C GLN A 645 -20.11 -16.35 -6.99
N ASP A 646 -20.78 -16.71 -8.09
CA ASP A 646 -21.16 -18.10 -8.39
C ASP A 646 -20.01 -18.90 -9.02
N GLY A 647 -18.90 -18.24 -9.34
CA GLY A 647 -17.71 -18.83 -9.94
C GLY A 647 -17.91 -19.29 -11.39
N THR A 648 -18.96 -18.83 -12.08
CA THR A 648 -19.22 -19.17 -13.48
C THR A 648 -18.28 -18.45 -14.44
N GLU A 649 -17.93 -17.20 -14.13
CA GLU A 649 -17.04 -16.37 -14.95
C GLU A 649 -15.67 -16.20 -14.30
N ARG A 650 -14.62 -16.24 -15.12
CA ARG A 650 -13.23 -16.27 -14.64
C ARG A 650 -12.29 -15.56 -15.59
N SER A 651 -11.41 -14.74 -15.05
CA SER A 651 -10.39 -14.05 -15.84
C SER A 651 -9.41 -15.05 -16.49
N PRO A 652 -8.81 -14.71 -17.64
CA PRO A 652 -7.59 -15.36 -18.09
C PRO A 652 -6.42 -15.04 -17.13
N SER A 653 -5.30 -15.75 -17.32
CA SER A 653 -4.04 -15.41 -16.66
C SER A 653 -3.24 -14.40 -17.47
N THR A 654 -2.49 -13.52 -16.79
CA THR A 654 -1.56 -12.58 -17.41
C THR A 654 -0.13 -12.92 -17.03
N ALA A 655 0.75 -13.08 -18.02
CA ALA A 655 2.17 -13.36 -17.82
C ALA A 655 3.01 -12.41 -18.65
N LEU A 656 3.81 -11.57 -18.00
CA LEU A 656 4.62 -10.53 -18.63
C LEU A 656 6.09 -10.73 -18.29
N LEU A 657 6.95 -10.45 -19.27
CA LEU A 657 8.40 -10.38 -19.09
C LEU A 657 8.87 -8.96 -19.32
N TYR A 658 9.57 -8.37 -18.36
CA TYR A 658 10.24 -7.08 -18.49
C TYR A 658 11.75 -7.30 -18.54
N TYR A 659 12.43 -6.49 -19.35
CA TYR A 659 13.88 -6.58 -19.53
C TYR A 659 14.50 -5.20 -19.42
N ASN A 660 15.58 -5.09 -18.67
CA ASN A 660 16.38 -3.89 -18.52
C ASN A 660 17.83 -4.16 -18.92
N LEU A 661 18.44 -3.19 -19.58
CA LEU A 661 19.87 -3.17 -19.87
C LEU A 661 20.42 -1.76 -19.65
N SER A 662 21.43 -1.63 -18.80
CA SER A 662 22.11 -0.36 -18.54
C SER A 662 23.62 -0.47 -18.68
N TYR A 663 24.23 0.65 -19.06
CA TYR A 663 25.68 0.79 -19.20
C TYR A 663 26.16 2.09 -18.55
N LYS A 664 27.05 1.97 -17.58
CA LYS A 664 27.75 3.07 -16.92
C LYS A 664 29.01 3.41 -17.72
N PHE A 665 28.99 4.52 -18.45
CA PHE A 665 30.17 5.00 -19.19
C PHE A 665 31.31 5.40 -18.25
N ASN A 666 30.95 6.01 -17.13
CA ASN A 666 31.83 6.41 -16.04
C ASN A 666 30.98 6.67 -14.78
N LYS A 667 31.55 7.29 -13.74
CA LYS A 667 30.83 7.60 -12.49
C LYS A 667 29.71 8.64 -12.67
N THR A 668 29.74 9.40 -13.75
CA THR A 668 28.82 10.51 -14.03
C THR A 668 27.72 10.12 -15.00
N TRP A 669 28.04 9.39 -16.07
CA TRP A 669 27.08 9.12 -17.15
C TRP A 669 26.72 7.64 -17.24
N SER A 670 25.43 7.36 -17.34
CA SER A 670 24.89 6.05 -17.71
C SER A 670 23.78 6.17 -18.74
N ILE A 671 23.64 5.12 -19.56
CA ILE A 671 22.48 4.93 -20.44
C ILE A 671 21.74 3.66 -20.00
N GLU A 672 20.42 3.67 -20.15
CA GLU A 672 19.54 2.59 -19.76
C GLU A 672 18.47 2.38 -20.83
N GLY A 673 18.11 1.13 -21.09
CA GLY A 673 17.03 0.74 -21.98
C GLY A 673 16.12 -0.27 -21.30
N ASP A 674 14.85 0.11 -21.14
CA ASP A 674 13.79 -0.73 -20.60
C ASP A 674 12.90 -1.25 -21.71
N ILE A 675 12.54 -2.52 -21.59
CA ILE A 675 11.58 -3.20 -22.47
C ILE A 675 10.48 -3.79 -21.59
N PHE A 676 9.27 -3.25 -21.74
CA PHE A 676 8.07 -3.76 -21.10
C PHE A 676 7.33 -4.68 -22.06
N ASN A 677 6.69 -5.71 -21.52
CA ASN A 677 6.00 -6.76 -22.28
C ASN A 677 6.89 -7.32 -23.42
N LEU A 678 8.08 -7.82 -23.07
CA LEU A 678 9.13 -8.30 -23.98
C LEU A 678 8.62 -9.31 -25.04
N LEU A 679 7.66 -10.17 -24.66
CA LEU A 679 7.08 -11.18 -25.54
C LEU A 679 5.86 -10.67 -26.33
N ASN A 680 5.50 -9.40 -26.17
CA ASN A 680 4.33 -8.77 -26.77
C ASN A 680 3.04 -9.58 -26.52
N ALA A 681 2.85 -10.01 -25.27
CA ALA A 681 1.69 -10.77 -24.85
C ALA A 681 0.42 -9.93 -25.01
N LYS A 682 -0.61 -10.51 -25.65
CA LYS A 682 -1.94 -9.90 -25.78
C LYS A 682 -2.81 -10.33 -24.61
N ALA A 683 -2.49 -9.84 -23.42
CA ALA A 683 -3.18 -10.14 -22.17
C ALA A 683 -3.90 -8.90 -21.63
N SER A 684 -4.80 -9.09 -20.67
CA SER A 684 -5.46 -8.00 -19.94
C SER A 684 -4.60 -7.58 -18.74
N ASP A 685 -4.48 -6.29 -18.46
CA ASP A 685 -3.90 -5.84 -17.18
C ASP A 685 -4.91 -6.07 -16.05
N ILE A 686 -6.19 -5.85 -16.34
CA ILE A 686 -7.31 -6.21 -15.46
C ILE A 686 -8.56 -6.63 -16.25
N ASP A 687 -9.43 -7.40 -15.60
CA ASP A 687 -10.68 -7.96 -16.13
C ASP A 687 -11.76 -7.88 -15.05
N TYR A 688 -12.98 -7.61 -15.49
CA TYR A 688 -14.22 -7.51 -14.72
C TYR A 688 -15.35 -8.23 -15.48
N TYR A 689 -16.45 -8.51 -14.78
CA TYR A 689 -17.68 -9.00 -15.39
C TYR A 689 -18.88 -8.25 -14.84
N TYR A 690 -19.60 -7.54 -15.71
CA TYR A 690 -20.80 -6.78 -15.32
C TYR A 690 -21.73 -6.54 -16.51
N GLN A 691 -22.88 -5.92 -16.25
CA GLN A 691 -23.86 -5.59 -17.28
C GLN A 691 -23.56 -4.23 -17.91
N TYR A 692 -23.69 -4.11 -19.23
CA TYR A 692 -23.52 -2.86 -19.97
C TYR A 692 -24.45 -2.81 -21.19
N ARG A 693 -24.55 -1.64 -21.83
CA ARG A 693 -25.27 -1.50 -23.10
C ARG A 693 -24.45 -0.69 -24.11
N LEU A 694 -23.96 -1.34 -25.16
CA LEU A 694 -23.03 -0.74 -26.14
C LEU A 694 -23.62 0.41 -26.97
N THR A 695 -24.93 0.41 -27.21
CA THR A 695 -25.58 1.44 -28.05
C THR A 695 -26.94 1.84 -27.46
N PRO A 696 -27.43 3.06 -27.73
CA PRO A 696 -28.74 3.56 -27.25
C PRO A 696 -29.93 2.60 -27.44
N THR A 697 -29.95 1.87 -28.55
CA THR A 697 -31.06 0.99 -28.95
C THR A 697 -30.73 -0.50 -28.81
N GLY A 698 -29.51 -0.84 -28.41
CA GLY A 698 -29.05 -2.21 -28.23
C GLY A 698 -29.61 -2.85 -26.96
N PRO A 699 -29.57 -4.19 -26.86
CA PRO A 699 -29.92 -4.87 -25.62
C PRO A 699 -28.87 -4.58 -24.53
N ALA A 700 -29.31 -4.60 -23.27
CA ALA A 700 -28.38 -4.74 -22.15
C ALA A 700 -27.83 -6.18 -22.14
N VAL A 701 -26.53 -6.32 -21.96
CA VAL A 701 -25.82 -7.60 -21.95
C VAL A 701 -24.87 -7.67 -20.77
N SER A 702 -24.71 -8.86 -20.20
CA SER A 702 -23.63 -9.12 -19.24
C SER A 702 -22.47 -9.76 -19.99
N GLY A 703 -21.25 -9.35 -19.68
CA GLY A 703 -20.07 -9.89 -20.33
C GLY A 703 -18.77 -9.37 -19.73
N ASP A 704 -17.68 -9.95 -20.21
CA ASP A 704 -16.34 -9.56 -19.81
C ASP A 704 -16.01 -8.14 -20.30
N VAL A 705 -15.38 -7.38 -19.41
CA VAL A 705 -14.83 -6.05 -19.67
C VAL A 705 -13.39 -6.05 -19.19
N PHE A 706 -12.45 -5.60 -20.03
CA PHE A 706 -11.03 -5.67 -19.71
C PHE A 706 -10.30 -4.39 -20.07
N HIS A 707 -9.20 -4.14 -19.38
CA HIS A 707 -8.20 -3.16 -19.80
C HIS A 707 -6.97 -3.90 -20.34
N PRO A 708 -6.49 -3.63 -21.57
CA PRO A 708 -5.37 -4.39 -22.14
C PRO A 708 -4.04 -4.00 -21.50
N VAL A 709 -3.15 -4.97 -21.32
CA VAL A 709 -1.74 -4.65 -21.10
C VAL A 709 -1.20 -3.89 -22.32
N GLU A 710 -0.35 -2.90 -22.08
CA GLU A 710 0.43 -2.27 -23.13
C GLU A 710 1.17 -3.31 -24.00
N PRO A 711 1.30 -3.08 -25.32
CA PRO A 711 2.09 -3.95 -26.17
C PRO A 711 3.58 -3.85 -25.81
N PHE A 712 4.44 -4.51 -26.59
CA PHE A 712 5.87 -4.30 -26.51
C PHE A 712 6.22 -2.79 -26.53
N THR A 713 6.79 -2.31 -25.42
CA THR A 713 7.11 -0.90 -25.18
C THR A 713 8.59 -0.79 -24.84
N VAL A 714 9.27 0.20 -25.41
CA VAL A 714 10.69 0.47 -25.15
C VAL A 714 10.84 1.88 -24.61
N ARG A 715 11.65 2.06 -23.57
CA ARG A 715 12.09 3.36 -23.06
C ARG A 715 13.60 3.39 -22.99
N VAL A 716 14.20 4.55 -23.24
CA VAL A 716 15.64 4.77 -23.18
C VAL A 716 15.91 6.02 -22.36
N ALA A 717 16.74 5.89 -21.34
CA ALA A 717 17.13 6.97 -20.46
C ALA A 717 18.64 7.26 -20.55
N LEU A 718 18.98 8.55 -20.50
CA LEU A 718 20.33 9.05 -20.24
C LEU A 718 20.34 9.72 -18.88
N THR A 719 21.20 9.26 -17.99
CA THR A 719 21.30 9.76 -16.61
C THR A 719 22.69 10.34 -16.35
N MET A 720 22.70 11.53 -15.76
CA MET A 720 23.88 12.21 -15.23
C MET A 720 23.82 12.22 -13.69
N ARG A 721 24.86 11.69 -13.05
CA ARG A 721 25.10 11.76 -11.60
C ARG A 721 26.28 12.70 -11.31
N PHE A 722 26.08 13.76 -10.51
CA PHE A 722 27.08 14.82 -10.33
C PHE A 722 27.34 15.21 -8.89
#